data_AF-A0A6C0EWX6-F1
#
_entry.id   AF-A0A6C0EWX6-F1
#
_cell.length_a   1.000
_cell.length_b   1.000
_cell.length_c   1.000
_cell.angle_alpha   90.00
_cell.angle_beta   90.00
_cell.angle_gamma   90.00
#
_symmetry.space_group_name_H-M   'P 1'
#
loop_
_entity.id
_entity.type
_entity.pdbx_description
1 polymer ?
#
loop_
_entity_poly.entity_id
_entity_poly.type
_entity_poly.pdbx_seq_one_letter_code
_entity_poly.pdbx_strand_id
1 'polypeptide(L)'
;MTSELSTNGLSATLRQGLQFKTYQNKIITATKNSNTYTQLEKSSNSAKEGFTNISSRQSNDAVQQTEQVLSASHISQNEISELENLQTTFNSLLEQFQSAQSQLRFTTKKYVDVTNQPANLQGKLTNVRVNSVLNDANILSYLGEWNDKSDAPAMDVILDKRLTFNECKQAAMDTGKRYFGLENQGVGEEEEFATCSTSNDLTAAQKYGKYKPLCSLGSDQNMYASNDSTIAFYSNGQFGGYYGCFKDSVDPNKKAMIASGPNMASYTPVNVCGPMGMGPWGNFGSGSIDTNGASWIWYTPNAQNDAPNNLGAPMTLIYNFIYNGSTYVNANVNGACDNKASVYLNGQLIGNIENGWSDAKVPSFPITIAPGNNYISAAVENAGGPAGFILSVQDPQKNFLFSTNADWKYTNISPTLLIPNGHNYSYNSCKKYSEDAGYGLFGLQNGGEGSSTCFVGNDYNDATRYGVSTGANYLSADSTNRVARAFGTSSVNAIYELDKVGNPADLNKIGYIDYDGELSEYPADMIGADMSIKNNASCSKKIENIDSFQWGNYPNSGSKMTPGTQCGLSKVIAPDNQSLDQIRSRLVDVAEKLVQKITYLETMNIDLNNQMGIDKNVLKQNLQQYKDVVTKYKKSFDMTNINGIMADSDIVVLKENYTYVFWTILAISVVIIAMNLLRNR
;
A
#
# COMPACT_ATOMS: atom_id res chain seq x y z
N MET A 1 -30.71 -54.55 14.09
CA MET A 1 -29.73 -53.89 14.96
C MET A 1 -30.47 -53.19 16.08
N THR A 2 -30.70 -53.91 17.19
CA THR A 2 -31.25 -53.38 18.44
C THR A 2 -30.08 -53.01 19.34
N SER A 3 -29.78 -51.71 19.46
CA SER A 3 -28.81 -51.24 20.45
C SER A 3 -29.53 -51.07 21.79
N GLU A 4 -29.11 -51.83 22.80
CA GLU A 4 -29.50 -51.60 24.19
C GLU A 4 -28.96 -50.23 24.65
N LEU A 5 -29.87 -49.28 24.85
CA LEU A 5 -29.57 -48.02 25.52
C LEU A 5 -29.30 -48.30 27.00
N SER A 6 -28.05 -48.11 27.42
CA SER A 6 -27.64 -48.13 28.82
C SER A 6 -28.43 -47.09 29.64
N THR A 7 -29.17 -47.57 30.65
CA THR A 7 -30.06 -46.76 31.51
C THR A 7 -29.33 -45.92 32.55
N ASN A 8 -27.99 -45.96 32.58
CA ASN A 8 -27.17 -45.31 33.60
C ASN A 8 -27.00 -43.79 33.43
N GLY A 9 -27.49 -43.21 32.33
CA GLY A 9 -27.49 -41.76 32.09
C GLY A 9 -28.87 -41.08 32.22
N LEU A 10 -29.93 -41.83 32.53
CA LEU A 10 -31.29 -41.29 32.53
C LEU A 10 -31.63 -40.62 33.87
N SER A 11 -32.25 -39.45 33.81
CA SER A 11 -32.77 -38.77 35.00
C SER A 11 -33.74 -39.69 35.76
N ALA A 12 -33.85 -39.50 37.08
CA ALA A 12 -34.75 -40.31 37.91
C ALA A 12 -36.20 -40.28 37.38
N THR A 13 -36.63 -39.13 36.86
CA THR A 13 -37.95 -38.92 36.26
C THR A 13 -38.15 -39.70 34.96
N LEU A 14 -37.16 -39.76 34.07
CA LEU A 14 -37.26 -40.53 32.83
C LEU A 14 -37.29 -42.04 33.09
N ARG A 15 -36.58 -42.50 34.13
CA ARG A 15 -36.67 -43.89 34.63
C ARG A 15 -38.07 -44.21 35.17
N GLN A 16 -38.67 -43.31 35.94
CA GLN A 16 -40.04 -43.45 36.42
C GLN A 16 -41.06 -43.47 35.27
N GLY A 17 -40.89 -42.64 34.24
CA GLY A 17 -41.74 -42.64 33.05
C GLY A 17 -41.65 -43.94 32.25
N LEU A 18 -40.44 -44.51 32.08
CA LEU A 18 -40.25 -45.81 31.43
C LEU A 18 -40.86 -46.96 32.26
N GLN A 19 -40.73 -46.92 33.58
CA GLN A 19 -41.40 -47.88 34.46
C GLN A 19 -42.91 -47.74 34.38
N PHE A 20 -43.45 -46.53 34.32
CA PHE A 20 -44.88 -46.28 34.20
C PHE A 20 -45.44 -46.74 32.85
N LYS A 21 -44.76 -46.47 31.74
CA LYS A 21 -45.11 -47.02 30.42
C LYS A 21 -45.09 -48.55 30.42
N THR A 22 -44.14 -49.14 31.15
CA THR A 22 -44.09 -50.59 31.39
C THR A 22 -45.32 -51.06 32.17
N TYR A 23 -45.75 -50.32 33.19
CA TYR A 23 -46.97 -50.61 33.97
C TYR A 23 -48.24 -50.44 33.14
N GLN A 24 -48.36 -49.39 32.32
CA GLN A 24 -49.49 -49.20 31.40
C GLN A 24 -49.58 -50.36 30.39
N ASN A 25 -48.46 -50.76 29.80
CA ASN A 25 -48.43 -51.92 28.91
C ASN A 25 -48.81 -53.21 29.65
N LYS A 26 -48.33 -53.40 30.88
CA LYS A 26 -48.74 -54.54 31.71
C LYS A 26 -50.24 -54.52 32.02
N ILE A 27 -50.83 -53.36 32.28
CA ILE A 27 -52.28 -53.22 32.50
C ILE A 27 -53.03 -53.53 31.19
N ILE A 28 -52.64 -52.97 30.05
CA ILE A 28 -53.27 -53.26 28.74
C ILE A 28 -53.19 -54.76 28.41
N THR A 29 -52.02 -55.38 28.63
CA THR A 29 -51.83 -56.82 28.40
C THR A 29 -52.61 -57.66 29.42
N ALA A 30 -52.66 -57.26 30.69
CA ALA A 30 -53.45 -57.95 31.72
C ALA A 30 -54.96 -57.82 31.48
N THR A 31 -55.43 -56.68 30.97
CA THR A 31 -56.83 -56.46 30.58
C THR A 31 -57.18 -57.28 29.35
N LYS A 32 -56.30 -57.38 28.35
CA LYS A 32 -56.48 -58.27 27.18
C LYS A 32 -56.46 -59.76 27.55
N ASN A 33 -55.69 -60.13 28.57
CA ASN A 33 -55.56 -61.52 29.04
C ASN A 33 -56.53 -61.87 30.18
N SER A 34 -57.38 -60.93 30.63
CA SER A 34 -58.39 -61.17 31.64
C SER A 34 -59.52 -62.03 31.06
N ASN A 35 -59.92 -63.06 31.80
CA ASN A 35 -61.05 -63.94 31.45
C ASN A 35 -62.35 -63.16 31.15
N THR A 36 -62.51 -61.94 31.65
CA THR A 36 -63.65 -61.05 31.36
C THR A 36 -63.61 -60.50 29.93
N TYR A 37 -62.42 -60.18 29.39
CA TYR A 37 -62.26 -59.71 28.01
C TYR A 37 -62.47 -60.85 27.00
N THR A 38 -61.96 -62.05 27.32
CA THR A 38 -62.16 -63.25 26.51
C THR A 38 -63.61 -63.77 26.54
N GLN A 39 -64.37 -63.48 27.60
CA GLN A 39 -65.82 -63.77 27.66
C GLN A 39 -66.64 -62.75 26.86
N LEU A 40 -66.28 -61.45 26.89
CA LEU A 40 -66.94 -60.43 26.09
C LEU A 40 -66.73 -60.64 24.59
N GLU A 41 -65.52 -60.99 24.16
CA GLU A 41 -65.18 -61.26 22.75
C GLU A 41 -65.79 -62.59 22.23
N LYS A 42 -66.00 -63.59 23.12
CA LYS A 42 -66.74 -64.82 22.79
C LYS A 42 -68.26 -64.64 22.81
N SER A 43 -68.79 -63.66 23.54
CA SER A 43 -70.22 -63.36 23.58
C SER A 43 -70.72 -62.45 22.44
N SER A 44 -69.82 -61.76 21.72
CA SER A 44 -70.19 -60.90 20.59
C SER A 44 -70.40 -61.62 19.25
N ASN A 45 -70.21 -62.95 19.18
CA ASN A 45 -70.29 -63.70 17.91
C ASN A 45 -71.24 -64.92 17.89
N SER A 46 -72.10 -65.13 18.90
CA SER A 46 -73.16 -66.16 18.79
C SER A 46 -74.34 -65.98 19.76
N ALA A 47 -75.42 -65.34 19.30
CA ALA A 47 -76.83 -65.56 19.67
C ALA A 47 -77.69 -64.48 18.97
N LYS A 48 -78.12 -64.70 17.72
CA LYS A 48 -79.49 -65.11 17.36
C LYS A 48 -80.55 -65.02 18.48
N GLU A 49 -81.53 -64.18 18.16
CA GLU A 49 -82.94 -64.08 18.60
C GLU A 49 -83.46 -65.18 19.53
N GLY A 50 -84.00 -64.77 20.70
CA GLY A 50 -84.76 -65.68 21.54
C GLY A 50 -85.12 -65.16 22.92
N PHE A 51 -85.72 -63.97 23.05
CA PHE A 51 -86.52 -63.61 24.24
C PHE A 51 -87.71 -62.73 23.83
N THR A 52 -88.68 -63.32 23.15
CA THR A 52 -90.05 -62.82 23.15
C THR A 52 -90.78 -63.45 24.33
N ASN A 53 -91.24 -62.59 25.25
CA ASN A 53 -92.10 -62.82 26.42
C ASN A 53 -91.42 -62.66 27.78
N ILE A 54 -91.15 -61.40 28.14
CA ILE A 54 -91.54 -60.92 29.47
C ILE A 54 -92.51 -59.76 29.25
N SER A 55 -93.78 -60.08 29.53
CA SER A 55 -94.90 -59.17 29.53
C SER A 55 -94.77 -58.13 30.66
N SER A 56 -95.07 -56.89 30.26
CA SER A 56 -95.81 -55.86 31.00
C SER A 56 -95.22 -55.24 32.28
N ARG A 57 -94.97 -53.92 32.13
CA ARG A 57 -95.05 -52.85 33.14
C ARG A 57 -93.94 -52.77 34.18
N GLN A 58 -92.70 -52.50 33.74
CA GLN A 58 -91.75 -51.67 34.51
C GLN A 58 -90.51 -51.19 33.72
N SER A 59 -90.46 -51.34 32.39
CA SER A 59 -89.25 -51.09 31.59
C SER A 59 -89.23 -49.77 30.80
N ASN A 60 -90.32 -49.01 30.77
CA ASN A 60 -90.38 -47.79 29.94
C ASN A 60 -89.84 -46.53 30.64
N ASP A 61 -89.78 -46.50 31.98
CA ASP A 61 -89.17 -45.37 32.70
C ASP A 61 -87.65 -45.35 32.60
N ALA A 62 -87.00 -46.52 32.63
CA ALA A 62 -85.55 -46.59 32.57
C ALA A 62 -84.99 -46.16 31.20
N VAL A 63 -85.68 -46.51 30.10
CA VAL A 63 -85.21 -46.18 28.74
C VAL A 63 -85.48 -44.70 28.39
N GLN A 64 -86.61 -44.11 28.79
CA GLN A 64 -86.86 -42.68 28.61
C GLN A 64 -86.01 -41.80 29.55
N GLN A 65 -85.74 -42.25 30.79
CA GLN A 65 -84.75 -41.58 31.65
C GLN A 65 -83.34 -41.71 31.09
N THR A 66 -83.00 -42.83 30.43
CA THR A 66 -81.69 -43.00 29.78
C THR A 66 -81.53 -42.08 28.57
N GLU A 67 -82.57 -41.89 27.74
CA GLU A 67 -82.52 -40.91 26.63
C GLU A 67 -82.54 -39.45 27.10
N GLN A 68 -83.26 -39.12 28.18
CA GLN A 68 -83.22 -37.79 28.79
C GLN A 68 -81.89 -37.50 29.51
N VAL A 69 -81.25 -38.50 30.11
CA VAL A 69 -79.92 -38.35 30.74
C VAL A 69 -78.80 -38.33 29.69
N LEU A 70 -78.91 -39.11 28.60
CA LEU A 70 -77.96 -39.04 27.49
C LEU A 70 -78.01 -37.69 26.77
N SER A 71 -79.20 -37.10 26.59
CA SER A 71 -79.36 -35.74 26.05
C SER A 71 -79.01 -34.63 27.04
N ALA A 72 -79.11 -34.87 28.36
CA ALA A 72 -78.62 -33.95 29.40
C ALA A 72 -77.11 -34.04 29.67
N SER A 73 -76.47 -35.16 29.32
CA SER A 73 -75.02 -35.39 29.50
C SER A 73 -74.14 -34.87 28.35
N HIS A 74 -74.67 -33.99 27.49
CA HIS A 74 -73.94 -33.44 26.34
C HIS A 74 -72.78 -32.52 26.76
N ILE A 75 -71.70 -33.12 27.27
CA ILE A 75 -70.37 -32.71 26.81
C ILE A 75 -70.39 -32.99 25.31
N SER A 76 -70.68 -31.96 24.51
CA SER A 76 -70.75 -32.13 23.06
C SER A 76 -69.36 -32.57 22.57
N GLN A 77 -69.30 -33.45 21.57
CA GLN A 77 -68.03 -33.85 20.95
C GLN A 77 -67.19 -32.63 20.53
N ASN A 78 -67.83 -31.49 20.26
CA ASN A 78 -67.17 -30.22 19.97
C ASN A 78 -66.37 -29.68 21.16
N GLU A 79 -66.85 -29.82 22.39
CA GLU A 79 -66.16 -29.35 23.60
C GLU A 79 -64.86 -30.13 23.86
N ILE A 80 -64.90 -31.45 23.64
CA ILE A 80 -63.73 -32.32 23.74
C ILE A 80 -62.76 -32.00 22.60
N SER A 81 -63.25 -31.84 21.36
CA SER A 81 -62.41 -31.48 20.22
C SER A 81 -61.74 -30.12 20.39
N GLU A 82 -62.43 -29.13 20.96
CA GLU A 82 -61.84 -27.82 21.25
C GLU A 82 -60.76 -27.92 22.34
N LEU A 83 -60.96 -28.74 23.37
CA LEU A 83 -59.95 -29.01 24.39
C LEU A 83 -58.70 -29.69 23.79
N GLU A 84 -58.89 -30.70 22.93
CA GLU A 84 -57.80 -31.39 22.21
C GLU A 84 -57.04 -30.42 21.29
N ASN A 85 -57.76 -29.49 20.64
CA ASN A 85 -57.15 -28.47 19.80
C ASN A 85 -56.33 -27.46 20.62
N LEU A 86 -56.88 -26.97 21.73
CA LEU A 86 -56.15 -26.09 22.66
C LEU A 86 -54.91 -26.79 23.23
N GLN A 87 -55.00 -28.07 23.55
CA GLN A 87 -53.86 -28.88 24.00
C GLN A 87 -52.79 -29.01 22.91
N THR A 88 -53.20 -29.35 21.68
CA THR A 88 -52.29 -29.48 20.55
C THR A 88 -51.58 -28.16 20.26
N THR A 89 -52.33 -27.05 20.29
CA THR A 89 -51.80 -25.70 20.13
C THR A 89 -50.82 -25.35 21.23
N PHE A 90 -51.14 -25.66 22.49
CA PHE A 90 -50.25 -25.42 23.63
C PHE A 90 -48.94 -26.20 23.50
N ASN A 91 -49.00 -27.49 23.17
CA ASN A 91 -47.82 -28.33 22.99
C ASN A 91 -46.95 -27.83 21.84
N SER A 92 -47.56 -27.43 20.71
CA SER A 92 -46.83 -26.86 19.57
C SER A 92 -46.14 -25.53 19.92
N LEU A 93 -46.82 -24.64 20.64
CA LEU A 93 -46.22 -23.39 21.11
C LEU A 93 -45.08 -23.62 22.11
N LEU A 94 -45.18 -24.66 22.93
CA LEU A 94 -44.13 -25.04 23.87
C LEU A 94 -42.89 -25.57 23.16
N GLU A 95 -43.06 -26.34 22.08
CA GLU A 95 -41.96 -26.76 21.21
C GLU A 95 -41.31 -25.56 20.50
N GLN A 96 -42.12 -24.63 19.98
CA GLN A 96 -41.61 -23.38 19.38
C GLN A 96 -40.82 -22.54 20.41
N PHE A 97 -41.30 -22.46 21.65
CA PHE A 97 -40.61 -21.76 22.73
C PHE A 97 -39.24 -22.39 23.04
N GLN A 98 -39.17 -23.73 23.12
CA GLN A 98 -37.93 -24.47 23.34
C GLN A 98 -36.93 -24.27 22.18
N SER A 99 -37.45 -24.24 20.94
CA SER A 99 -36.65 -23.94 19.75
C SER A 99 -36.09 -22.51 19.78
N ALA A 100 -36.94 -21.51 20.05
CA ALA A 100 -36.53 -20.11 20.15
C ALA A 100 -35.53 -19.86 21.27
N GLN A 101 -35.67 -20.54 22.42
CA GLN A 101 -34.69 -20.49 23.50
C GLN A 101 -33.35 -21.13 23.13
N SER A 102 -33.38 -22.25 22.39
CA SER A 102 -32.18 -22.89 21.88
C SER A 102 -31.45 -21.99 20.89
N GLN A 103 -32.21 -21.30 20.03
CA GLN A 103 -31.68 -20.31 19.09
C GLN A 103 -31.05 -19.13 19.84
N LEU A 104 -31.73 -18.55 20.83
CA LEU A 104 -31.19 -17.48 21.67
C LEU A 104 -29.86 -17.89 22.33
N ARG A 105 -29.79 -19.11 22.88
CA ARG A 105 -28.56 -19.66 23.48
C ARG A 105 -27.46 -19.83 22.45
N PHE A 106 -27.79 -20.34 21.27
CA PHE A 106 -26.85 -20.50 20.17
C PHE A 106 -26.28 -19.14 19.73
N THR A 107 -27.14 -18.15 19.50
CA THR A 107 -26.78 -16.77 19.14
C THR A 107 -25.91 -16.13 20.23
N THR A 108 -26.28 -16.28 21.50
CA THR A 108 -25.51 -15.77 22.64
C THR A 108 -24.13 -16.42 22.73
N LYS A 109 -24.07 -17.75 22.59
CA LYS A 109 -22.80 -18.48 22.60
C LYS A 109 -21.90 -18.06 21.45
N LYS A 110 -22.45 -17.94 20.23
CA LYS A 110 -21.71 -17.46 19.06
C LYS A 110 -21.12 -16.07 19.30
N TYR A 111 -21.89 -15.17 19.91
CA TYR A 111 -21.40 -13.85 20.30
C TYR A 111 -20.24 -13.94 21.31
N VAL A 112 -20.40 -14.72 22.39
CA VAL A 112 -19.38 -14.90 23.42
C VAL A 112 -18.09 -15.50 22.83
N ASP A 113 -18.22 -16.50 21.97
CA ASP A 113 -17.09 -17.16 21.31
C ASP A 113 -16.29 -16.16 20.45
N VAL A 114 -16.98 -15.26 19.74
CA VAL A 114 -16.33 -14.16 18.98
C VAL A 114 -15.65 -13.16 19.91
N THR A 115 -16.28 -12.77 21.03
CA THR A 115 -15.66 -11.84 21.98
C THR A 115 -14.46 -12.41 22.73
N ASN A 116 -14.35 -13.74 22.82
CA ASN A 116 -13.26 -14.42 23.53
C ASN A 116 -12.06 -14.79 22.64
N GLN A 117 -12.14 -14.59 21.33
CA GLN A 117 -10.99 -14.87 20.46
C GLN A 117 -9.86 -13.84 20.69
N PRO A 118 -8.59 -14.27 20.68
CA PRO A 118 -7.45 -13.36 20.83
C PRO A 118 -7.42 -12.32 19.70
N ALA A 119 -6.82 -11.16 20.01
CA ALA A 119 -6.64 -9.86 19.32
C ALA A 119 -6.73 -9.73 17.77
N ASN A 120 -6.87 -10.81 17.00
CA ASN A 120 -7.00 -10.82 15.54
C ASN A 120 -8.39 -10.42 15.02
N LEU A 121 -9.39 -10.23 15.89
CA LEU A 121 -10.60 -9.47 15.56
C LEU A 121 -10.35 -7.98 15.80
N GLN A 122 -9.37 -7.41 15.09
CA GLN A 122 -9.05 -5.98 15.15
C GLN A 122 -10.30 -5.15 14.85
N GLY A 123 -10.88 -4.58 15.91
CA GLY A 123 -11.90 -3.55 15.80
C GLY A 123 -13.36 -4.00 15.84
N LYS A 124 -13.74 -5.29 15.94
CA LYS A 124 -15.16 -5.63 16.07
C LYS A 124 -15.71 -5.32 17.46
N LEU A 125 -16.98 -4.91 17.53
CA LEU A 125 -17.70 -4.57 18.77
C LEU A 125 -17.05 -3.45 19.60
N THR A 126 -16.30 -2.57 18.95
CA THR A 126 -15.59 -1.47 19.61
C THR A 126 -15.94 -0.13 18.97
N ASN A 127 -15.79 0.94 19.74
CA ASN A 127 -15.77 2.26 19.13
C ASN A 127 -14.38 2.52 18.60
N VAL A 128 -14.29 3.06 17.41
CA VAL A 128 -13.05 3.46 16.78
C VAL A 128 -13.05 4.96 16.52
N ARG A 129 -11.89 5.59 16.65
CA ARG A 129 -11.65 6.98 16.29
C ARG A 129 -10.54 7.04 15.26
N VAL A 130 -10.75 7.78 14.20
CA VAL A 130 -9.68 8.13 13.27
C VAL A 130 -8.80 9.20 13.91
N ASN A 131 -7.63 8.82 14.42
CA ASN A 131 -6.71 9.75 15.10
C ASN A 131 -5.53 10.18 14.23
N SER A 132 -5.32 9.50 13.10
CA SER A 132 -4.33 9.83 12.08
C SER A 132 -4.86 9.51 10.69
N VAL A 133 -4.28 10.12 9.67
CA VAL A 133 -4.64 9.79 8.27
C VAL A 133 -4.05 8.43 7.90
N LEU A 134 -2.81 8.13 8.31
CA LEU A 134 -2.12 6.84 8.17
C LEU A 134 -1.20 6.66 9.38
N ASN A 135 -1.23 5.50 10.04
CA ASN A 135 -0.42 5.27 11.25
C ASN A 135 1.01 4.76 10.97
N ASP A 136 1.25 4.13 9.83
CA ASP A 136 2.61 3.77 9.38
C ASP A 136 2.57 3.27 7.93
N ALA A 137 2.68 4.17 6.95
CA ALA A 137 2.94 3.76 5.58
C ALA A 137 4.44 3.48 5.43
N ASN A 138 4.84 2.21 5.27
CA ASN A 138 6.14 1.90 4.68
C ASN A 138 6.25 2.65 3.34
N ILE A 139 7.38 3.30 3.11
CA ILE A 139 7.61 4.00 1.85
C ILE A 139 7.85 2.99 0.76
N LEU A 140 7.28 3.30 -0.40
CA LEU A 140 7.43 2.59 -1.63
C LEU A 140 8.22 3.37 -2.62
N SER A 141 8.75 2.57 -3.55
CA SER A 141 8.94 2.89 -4.95
C SER A 141 9.29 4.34 -5.20
N TYR A 142 10.58 4.63 -5.04
CA TYR A 142 11.18 5.76 -5.69
C TYR A 142 10.92 5.67 -7.20
N LEU A 143 10.16 6.62 -7.76
CA LEU A 143 9.75 6.62 -9.16
C LEU A 143 10.79 7.24 -10.09
N GLY A 144 11.78 7.94 -9.53
CA GLY A 144 12.90 8.54 -10.25
C GLY A 144 12.93 10.07 -10.18
N GLU A 145 13.77 10.64 -11.04
CA GLU A 145 14.09 12.06 -11.13
C GLU A 145 13.35 12.67 -12.33
N TRP A 146 12.58 13.73 -12.10
CA TRP A 146 11.73 14.35 -13.13
C TRP A 146 11.93 15.84 -13.13
N ASN A 147 12.05 16.45 -14.32
CA ASN A 147 12.26 17.89 -14.42
C ASN A 147 11.06 18.64 -13.81
N ASP A 148 11.34 19.82 -13.28
CA ASP A 148 10.34 20.76 -12.78
C ASP A 148 10.61 22.18 -13.29
N LYS A 149 9.68 23.11 -13.01
CA LYS A 149 9.80 24.52 -13.33
C LYS A 149 9.36 25.36 -12.14
N SER A 150 10.22 26.25 -11.68
CA SER A 150 9.93 27.12 -10.54
C SER A 150 8.76 28.07 -10.77
N ASP A 151 8.52 28.49 -12.03
CA ASP A 151 7.41 29.36 -12.42
C ASP A 151 6.11 28.60 -12.73
N ALA A 152 6.17 27.28 -12.89
CA ALA A 152 5.02 26.42 -13.16
C ALA A 152 5.22 25.00 -12.60
N PRO A 153 5.28 24.81 -11.26
CA PRO A 153 5.60 23.52 -10.68
C PRO A 153 4.74 22.36 -11.20
N ALA A 154 5.34 21.17 -11.34
CA ALA A 154 4.68 19.93 -11.75
C ALA A 154 3.74 19.40 -10.66
N MET A 155 4.05 19.70 -9.42
CA MET A 155 3.36 19.26 -8.21
C MET A 155 3.04 20.48 -7.33
N ASP A 156 2.06 20.37 -6.45
CA ASP A 156 1.67 21.43 -5.53
C ASP A 156 2.73 21.58 -4.43
N VAL A 157 3.47 22.69 -4.41
CA VAL A 157 4.47 22.96 -3.37
C VAL A 157 3.77 23.08 -2.01
N ILE A 158 4.17 22.25 -1.04
CA ILE A 158 3.66 22.30 0.32
C ILE A 158 4.52 23.26 1.14
N LEU A 159 3.96 24.43 1.41
CA LEU A 159 4.51 25.48 2.28
C LEU A 159 5.79 26.13 1.72
N ASP A 160 6.02 27.41 2.02
CA ASP A 160 7.31 28.09 1.74
C ASP A 160 8.44 27.63 2.70
N LYS A 161 8.34 26.42 3.25
CA LYS A 161 9.28 25.86 4.23
C LYS A 161 9.96 24.63 3.61
N ARG A 162 11.27 24.53 3.83
CA ARG A 162 12.03 23.32 3.53
C ARG A 162 11.70 22.23 4.55
N LEU A 163 11.41 21.03 4.08
CA LEU A 163 11.01 19.88 4.88
C LEU A 163 12.03 18.75 4.71
N THR A 164 12.21 17.98 5.77
CA THR A 164 12.88 16.68 5.66
C THR A 164 12.07 15.71 4.83
N PHE A 165 12.70 14.64 4.36
CA PHE A 165 12.01 13.55 3.67
C PHE A 165 10.80 13.01 4.45
N ASN A 166 10.96 12.79 5.77
CA ASN A 166 9.87 12.29 6.62
C ASN A 166 8.76 13.32 6.81
N GLU A 167 9.11 14.60 6.98
CA GLU A 167 8.12 15.69 7.09
C GLU A 167 7.35 15.88 5.78
N CYS A 168 8.01 15.82 4.62
CA CYS A 168 7.35 15.95 3.32
C CYS A 168 6.41 14.77 3.03
N LYS A 169 6.87 13.56 3.34
CA LYS A 169 6.02 12.35 3.30
C LYS A 169 4.80 12.51 4.22
N GLN A 170 5.00 12.97 5.45
CA GLN A 170 3.91 13.20 6.39
C GLN A 170 2.93 14.25 5.85
N ALA A 171 3.43 15.34 5.28
CA ALA A 171 2.60 16.37 4.69
C ALA A 171 1.78 15.85 3.50
N ALA A 172 2.35 14.98 2.66
CA ALA A 172 1.61 14.31 1.60
C ALA A 172 0.50 13.42 2.15
N MET A 173 0.77 12.65 3.20
CA MET A 173 -0.24 11.84 3.89
C MET A 173 -1.36 12.72 4.48
N ASP A 174 -1.00 13.77 5.22
CA ASP A 174 -1.95 14.67 5.89
C ASP A 174 -2.84 15.43 4.90
N THR A 175 -2.34 15.69 3.69
CA THR A 175 -3.07 16.36 2.61
C THR A 175 -3.79 15.39 1.67
N GLY A 176 -3.71 14.07 1.92
CA GLY A 176 -4.35 13.05 1.09
C GLY A 176 -3.78 13.01 -0.34
N LYS A 177 -2.47 13.20 -0.48
CA LYS A 177 -1.73 13.19 -1.75
C LYS A 177 -0.94 11.88 -1.90
N ARG A 178 -1.05 11.22 -3.07
CA ARG A 178 -0.38 9.94 -3.36
C ARG A 178 1.10 10.06 -3.64
N TYR A 179 1.51 11.17 -4.23
CA TYR A 179 2.88 11.39 -4.66
C TYR A 179 3.45 12.58 -3.92
N PHE A 180 4.73 12.50 -3.59
CA PHE A 180 5.51 13.64 -3.11
C PHE A 180 6.85 13.73 -3.83
N GLY A 181 7.29 14.97 -4.04
CA GLY A 181 8.54 15.34 -4.69
C GLY A 181 9.42 16.09 -3.72
N LEU A 182 10.72 15.84 -3.79
CA LEU A 182 11.74 16.60 -3.07
C LEU A 182 12.66 17.26 -4.09
N GLU A 183 12.81 18.58 -3.99
CA GLU A 183 13.65 19.43 -4.85
C GLU A 183 14.56 20.32 -4.00
N ASN A 184 15.71 20.74 -4.53
CA ASN A 184 16.62 21.70 -3.89
C ASN A 184 17.06 21.22 -2.50
N GLN A 185 17.77 20.10 -2.43
CA GLN A 185 18.41 19.65 -1.20
C GLN A 185 19.31 20.73 -0.57
N GLY A 186 19.33 20.83 0.75
CA GLY A 186 20.28 21.70 1.47
C GLY A 186 21.70 21.20 1.37
N VAL A 187 22.62 22.02 1.89
CA VAL A 187 24.05 21.73 1.97
C VAL A 187 24.51 21.81 3.42
N GLY A 188 25.47 20.98 3.83
CA GLY A 188 25.95 20.93 5.21
C GLY A 188 24.89 20.44 6.20
N GLU A 189 24.66 21.17 7.28
CA GLU A 189 23.69 20.80 8.34
C GLU A 189 22.23 20.74 7.84
N GLU A 190 21.95 21.31 6.66
CA GLU A 190 20.61 21.28 6.04
C GLU A 190 20.46 20.20 4.95
N GLU A 191 21.42 19.28 4.80
CA GLU A 191 21.37 18.25 3.75
C GLU A 191 20.10 17.40 3.79
N GLU A 192 19.44 17.27 4.92
CA GLU A 192 18.19 16.51 5.01
C GLU A 192 16.95 17.28 4.53
N PHE A 193 17.06 18.58 4.29
CA PHE A 193 15.93 19.46 3.96
C PHE A 193 15.83 19.74 2.45
N ALA A 194 14.60 19.77 1.94
CA ALA A 194 14.29 20.09 0.55
C ALA A 194 12.95 20.82 0.45
N THR A 195 12.71 21.47 -0.68
CA THR A 195 11.37 21.92 -1.07
C THR A 195 10.50 20.69 -1.28
N CYS A 196 9.34 20.65 -0.61
CA CYS A 196 8.40 19.56 -0.70
C CYS A 196 7.26 19.92 -1.65
N SER A 197 6.94 19.03 -2.57
CA SER A 197 5.80 19.18 -3.47
C SER A 197 4.95 17.92 -3.45
N THR A 198 3.65 18.01 -3.71
CA THR A 198 2.74 16.86 -3.64
C THR A 198 1.73 16.83 -4.77
N SER A 199 1.24 15.63 -5.12
CA SER A 199 0.27 15.45 -6.19
C SER A 199 -0.55 14.17 -5.99
N ASN A 200 -1.75 14.13 -6.60
CA ASN A 200 -2.52 12.89 -6.80
C ASN A 200 -2.46 12.40 -8.25
N ASP A 201 -1.87 13.18 -9.15
CA ASP A 201 -1.73 12.87 -10.58
C ASP A 201 -0.26 12.68 -10.92
N LEU A 202 0.09 11.42 -11.22
CA LEU A 202 1.46 11.06 -11.62
C LEU A 202 1.82 11.68 -12.96
N THR A 203 0.87 11.77 -13.89
CA THR A 203 1.10 12.35 -15.22
C THR A 203 1.44 13.83 -15.09
N ALA A 204 0.73 14.55 -14.23
CA ALA A 204 1.04 15.95 -13.91
C ALA A 204 2.43 16.08 -13.27
N ALA A 205 2.75 15.20 -12.30
CA ALA A 205 4.05 15.18 -11.63
C ALA A 205 5.23 14.88 -12.60
N GLN A 206 4.94 14.19 -13.71
CA GLN A 206 5.92 13.80 -14.74
C GLN A 206 5.90 14.69 -16.00
N LYS A 207 5.09 15.76 -16.02
CA LYS A 207 4.74 16.51 -17.25
C LYS A 207 5.93 17.15 -17.99
N TYR A 208 7.04 17.41 -17.31
CA TYR A 208 8.26 17.97 -17.91
C TYR A 208 9.31 16.92 -18.31
N GLY A 209 8.93 15.64 -18.27
CA GLY A 209 9.77 14.53 -18.67
C GLY A 209 10.80 14.14 -17.62
N LYS A 210 11.30 12.92 -17.76
CA LYS A 210 12.32 12.36 -16.87
C LYS A 210 13.60 13.19 -16.99
N TYR A 211 14.25 13.46 -15.86
CA TYR A 211 15.56 14.09 -15.87
C TYR A 211 16.51 13.24 -16.73
N LYS A 212 17.19 13.91 -17.66
CA LYS A 212 18.24 13.30 -18.46
C LYS A 212 19.57 13.84 -17.94
N PRO A 213 20.51 12.97 -17.56
CA PRO A 213 21.88 13.39 -17.30
C PRO A 213 22.39 14.29 -18.41
N LEU A 214 23.28 15.24 -18.09
CA LEU A 214 23.77 16.27 -19.01
C LEU A 214 24.67 15.73 -20.15
N CYS A 215 24.77 14.40 -20.30
CA CYS A 215 25.34 13.79 -21.50
C CYS A 215 24.27 13.35 -22.49
N SER A 216 24.59 13.52 -23.78
CA SER A 216 23.78 13.09 -24.90
C SER A 216 24.53 12.05 -25.74
N LEU A 217 23.78 11.24 -26.46
CA LEU A 217 24.32 10.30 -27.43
C LEU A 217 24.67 11.04 -28.73
N GLY A 218 25.92 10.95 -29.17
CA GLY A 218 26.39 11.46 -30.46
C GLY A 218 25.95 10.58 -31.63
N SER A 219 26.18 11.04 -32.87
CA SER A 219 25.85 10.28 -34.08
C SER A 219 26.63 8.96 -34.19
N ASP A 220 27.83 8.90 -33.61
CA ASP A 220 28.67 7.69 -33.45
C ASP A 220 28.21 6.72 -32.35
N GLN A 221 27.05 6.95 -31.71
CA GLN A 221 26.51 6.14 -30.62
C GLN A 221 27.36 6.17 -29.31
N ASN A 222 28.24 7.16 -29.14
CA ASN A 222 28.95 7.39 -27.87
C ASN A 222 28.32 8.55 -27.08
N MET A 223 28.55 8.59 -25.77
CA MET A 223 28.04 9.63 -24.87
C MET A 223 28.99 10.83 -24.78
N TYR A 224 28.43 12.04 -24.77
CA TYR A 224 29.16 13.31 -24.72
C TYR A 224 28.52 14.24 -23.71
N ALA A 225 29.29 14.84 -22.81
CA ALA A 225 28.74 15.85 -21.91
C ALA A 225 28.61 17.20 -22.64
N SER A 226 27.40 17.75 -22.59
CA SER A 226 27.01 18.93 -23.38
C SER A 226 27.45 20.27 -22.78
N ASN A 227 27.96 20.29 -21.56
CA ASN A 227 28.41 21.50 -20.85
C ASN A 227 29.72 21.26 -20.10
N ASP A 228 30.24 22.30 -19.45
CA ASP A 228 31.52 22.34 -18.74
C ASP A 228 31.46 21.86 -17.27
N SER A 229 30.29 21.49 -16.77
CA SER A 229 30.08 20.99 -15.40
C SER A 229 29.80 19.49 -15.35
N THR A 230 29.88 18.81 -16.49
CA THR A 230 29.66 17.37 -16.62
C THR A 230 30.72 16.77 -17.52
N ILE A 231 31.08 15.51 -17.30
CA ILE A 231 32.00 14.75 -18.13
C ILE A 231 31.38 13.39 -18.46
N ALA A 232 31.37 13.01 -19.74
CA ALA A 232 31.04 11.65 -20.17
C ALA A 232 32.29 10.80 -20.01
N PHE A 233 32.30 9.88 -19.05
CA PHE A 233 33.51 9.22 -18.54
C PHE A 233 33.67 7.79 -19.06
N TYR A 234 34.91 7.42 -19.40
CA TYR A 234 35.30 6.17 -20.06
C TYR A 234 36.63 5.61 -19.52
N SER A 235 36.87 4.31 -19.71
CA SER A 235 38.20 3.70 -19.49
C SER A 235 38.77 3.04 -20.75
N ASN A 236 40.10 3.01 -20.84
CA ASN A 236 40.88 2.29 -21.86
C ASN A 236 41.20 0.83 -21.47
N GLY A 237 40.85 0.39 -20.24
CA GLY A 237 41.22 -0.94 -19.73
C GLY A 237 40.54 -2.12 -20.44
N GLN A 238 40.81 -3.34 -19.98
CA GLN A 238 40.20 -4.57 -20.55
C GLN A 238 38.66 -4.58 -20.55
N PHE A 239 38.05 -3.77 -19.68
CA PHE A 239 36.60 -3.57 -19.62
C PHE A 239 36.15 -2.30 -20.38
N GLY A 240 36.96 -1.84 -21.35
CA GLY A 240 36.80 -0.58 -22.08
C GLY A 240 35.34 -0.26 -22.37
N GLY A 241 34.88 0.88 -21.87
CA GLY A 241 33.46 1.15 -21.78
C GLY A 241 33.15 2.47 -21.11
N TYR A 242 31.90 2.90 -21.31
CA TYR A 242 31.30 4.08 -20.72
C TYR A 242 30.91 3.79 -19.27
N TYR A 243 31.41 4.59 -18.33
CA TYR A 243 31.12 4.46 -16.89
C TYR A 243 29.93 5.30 -16.44
N GLY A 244 29.60 6.37 -17.16
CA GLY A 244 28.51 7.28 -16.81
C GLY A 244 28.81 8.75 -17.07
N CYS A 245 27.84 9.59 -16.76
CA CYS A 245 28.01 11.03 -16.68
C CYS A 245 28.38 11.40 -15.26
N PHE A 246 29.45 12.16 -15.07
CA PHE A 246 29.87 12.62 -13.75
C PHE A 246 29.86 14.14 -13.72
N LYS A 247 29.54 14.71 -12.56
CA LYS A 247 29.71 16.15 -12.35
C LYS A 247 31.20 16.49 -12.43
N ASP A 248 31.49 17.73 -12.79
CA ASP A 248 32.84 18.27 -12.85
C ASP A 248 32.82 19.75 -12.45
N SER A 249 33.98 20.29 -12.10
CA SER A 249 34.10 21.69 -11.72
C SER A 249 34.09 22.60 -12.95
N VAL A 250 33.34 23.71 -12.91
CA VAL A 250 33.46 24.78 -13.92
C VAL A 250 34.75 25.59 -13.78
N ASP A 251 35.36 25.59 -12.58
CA ASP A 251 36.69 26.19 -12.36
C ASP A 251 37.76 25.29 -13.01
N PRO A 252 38.51 25.78 -14.01
CA PRO A 252 39.49 24.99 -14.75
C PRO A 252 40.61 24.45 -13.87
N ASN A 253 40.88 25.05 -12.71
CA ASN A 253 41.91 24.60 -11.77
C ASN A 253 41.44 23.48 -10.84
N LYS A 254 40.14 23.17 -10.85
CA LYS A 254 39.50 22.16 -9.99
C LYS A 254 38.87 21.04 -10.80
N LYS A 255 39.16 20.93 -12.10
CA LYS A 255 38.71 19.82 -12.95
C LYS A 255 39.11 18.47 -12.35
N ALA A 256 38.21 17.51 -12.40
CA ALA A 256 38.44 16.15 -11.88
C ALA A 256 39.52 15.41 -12.67
N MET A 257 39.61 15.69 -13.97
CA MET A 257 40.55 15.10 -14.90
C MET A 257 41.39 16.21 -15.56
N ILE A 258 42.52 15.83 -16.14
CA ILE A 258 43.44 16.77 -16.80
C ILE A 258 42.93 17.00 -18.22
N ALA A 259 42.71 18.25 -18.60
CA ALA A 259 42.32 18.58 -19.97
C ALA A 259 43.42 18.14 -20.96
N SER A 260 43.07 17.50 -22.06
CA SER A 260 44.03 16.93 -23.00
C SER A 260 44.93 18.00 -23.60
N GLY A 261 46.25 17.79 -23.56
CA GLY A 261 47.20 18.71 -24.17
C GLY A 261 48.55 18.70 -23.47
N PRO A 262 49.56 19.33 -24.10
CA PRO A 262 50.87 19.42 -23.53
C PRO A 262 50.85 20.33 -22.33
N ASN A 263 51.38 19.83 -21.22
CA ASN A 263 51.71 20.68 -20.07
C ASN A 263 52.88 21.58 -20.46
N MET A 264 52.61 22.80 -20.90
CA MET A 264 53.63 23.74 -21.36
C MET A 264 54.71 24.04 -20.31
N ALA A 265 54.40 23.87 -19.01
CA ALA A 265 55.36 24.07 -17.93
C ALA A 265 56.42 22.96 -17.84
N SER A 266 56.18 21.78 -18.44
CA SER A 266 57.18 20.70 -18.48
C SER A 266 58.18 20.84 -19.64
N TYR A 267 57.96 21.77 -20.56
CA TYR A 267 58.81 21.97 -21.73
C TYR A 267 59.83 23.09 -21.52
N THR A 268 60.97 22.96 -22.19
CA THR A 268 62.07 23.90 -22.03
C THR A 268 61.81 25.16 -22.88
N PRO A 269 62.07 26.37 -22.38
CA PRO A 269 61.97 27.59 -23.19
C PRO A 269 62.87 27.55 -24.42
N VAL A 270 62.40 28.14 -25.53
CA VAL A 270 63.27 28.40 -26.67
C VAL A 270 64.31 29.48 -26.34
N ASN A 271 65.37 29.53 -27.14
CA ASN A 271 66.33 30.63 -27.13
C ASN A 271 65.92 31.64 -28.19
N VAL A 272 65.84 32.92 -27.83
CA VAL A 272 65.63 34.01 -28.78
C VAL A 272 66.98 34.31 -29.44
N CYS A 273 67.09 34.02 -30.75
CA CYS A 273 68.27 34.32 -31.54
C CYS A 273 68.39 35.84 -31.78
N GLY A 274 67.25 36.51 -31.99
CA GLY A 274 67.13 37.96 -32.07
C GLY A 274 66.01 38.43 -33.02
N PRO A 275 65.92 39.73 -33.30
CA PRO A 275 64.80 40.29 -34.05
C PRO A 275 64.88 39.95 -35.55
N MET A 276 63.75 40.08 -36.25
CA MET A 276 63.74 40.10 -37.72
C MET A 276 64.73 41.15 -38.26
N GLY A 277 65.44 40.84 -39.35
CA GLY A 277 66.47 41.72 -39.89
C GLY A 277 67.89 41.43 -39.42
N MET A 278 68.07 40.63 -38.38
CA MET A 278 69.41 40.28 -37.88
C MET A 278 70.15 39.32 -38.82
N GLY A 279 71.48 39.43 -38.86
CA GLY A 279 72.31 38.41 -39.51
C GLY A 279 72.25 37.07 -38.77
N PRO A 280 72.35 35.93 -39.46
CA PRO A 280 72.65 35.80 -40.90
C PRO A 280 71.43 35.90 -41.83
N TRP A 281 70.21 35.95 -41.29
CA TRP A 281 68.98 35.86 -42.09
C TRP A 281 68.57 37.17 -42.77
N GLY A 282 69.05 38.32 -42.28
CA GLY A 282 68.84 39.62 -42.91
C GLY A 282 67.38 40.09 -42.92
N ASN A 283 67.10 41.08 -43.76
CA ASN A 283 65.76 41.65 -43.94
C ASN A 283 65.01 40.92 -45.06
N PHE A 284 63.81 40.46 -44.77
CA PHE A 284 62.87 40.05 -45.80
C PHE A 284 62.38 41.29 -46.56
N GLY A 285 62.08 41.14 -47.86
CA GLY A 285 61.52 42.23 -48.66
C GLY A 285 60.26 42.83 -48.02
N SER A 286 60.07 44.15 -48.17
CA SER A 286 58.93 44.89 -47.61
C SER A 286 57.60 44.23 -47.99
N GLY A 287 56.91 43.61 -47.03
CA GLY A 287 55.56 43.06 -47.21
C GLY A 287 55.37 41.56 -46.97
N SER A 288 56.33 40.86 -46.38
CA SER A 288 56.31 39.39 -46.30
C SER A 288 56.03 38.80 -44.91
N ILE A 289 56.50 39.42 -43.82
CA ILE A 289 56.16 39.09 -42.42
C ILE A 289 55.91 40.41 -41.69
N ASP A 290 54.83 40.50 -40.91
CA ASP A 290 54.63 41.64 -40.01
C ASP A 290 55.61 41.54 -38.84
N THR A 291 56.49 42.55 -38.76
CA THR A 291 57.65 42.60 -37.88
C THR A 291 57.31 42.96 -36.44
N ASN A 292 56.04 43.25 -36.12
CA ASN A 292 55.66 43.67 -34.78
C ASN A 292 55.84 42.54 -33.75
N GLY A 293 57.03 42.49 -33.15
CA GLY A 293 57.38 41.62 -32.03
C GLY A 293 57.82 40.20 -32.40
N ALA A 294 57.85 39.82 -33.68
CA ALA A 294 58.37 38.53 -34.10
C ALA A 294 59.90 38.46 -33.97
N SER A 295 60.39 37.39 -33.36
CA SER A 295 61.81 37.11 -33.18
C SER A 295 62.17 35.75 -33.75
N TRP A 296 63.40 35.62 -34.25
CA TRP A 296 64.00 34.33 -34.54
C TRP A 296 64.19 33.56 -33.24
N ILE A 297 63.71 32.33 -33.21
CA ILE A 297 63.80 31.43 -32.06
C ILE A 297 64.40 30.08 -32.47
N TRP A 298 65.06 29.40 -31.53
CA TRP A 298 65.58 28.05 -31.72
C TRP A 298 65.68 27.27 -30.40
N TYR A 299 65.93 25.95 -30.47
CA TYR A 299 66.01 25.10 -29.27
C TYR A 299 67.40 25.02 -28.62
N THR A 300 68.44 25.53 -29.28
CA THR A 300 69.80 25.65 -28.71
C THR A 300 70.21 27.11 -28.56
N PRO A 301 71.04 27.46 -27.56
CA PRO A 301 71.60 28.81 -27.45
C PRO A 301 72.56 29.08 -28.62
N ASN A 302 72.74 30.36 -28.97
CA ASN A 302 73.65 30.82 -30.03
C ASN A 302 73.39 30.21 -31.42
N ALA A 303 72.17 29.76 -31.69
CA ALA A 303 71.79 29.11 -32.93
C ALA A 303 72.01 29.97 -34.17
N GLN A 304 72.07 31.30 -34.05
CA GLN A 304 72.43 32.21 -35.15
C GLN A 304 73.86 32.06 -35.67
N ASN A 305 74.75 31.41 -34.91
CA ASN A 305 76.14 31.19 -35.30
C ASN A 305 76.39 29.75 -35.71
N ASP A 306 75.97 28.80 -34.87
CA ASP A 306 76.21 27.37 -35.07
C ASP A 306 75.21 26.54 -34.25
N ALA A 307 74.16 26.06 -34.92
CA ALA A 307 73.19 25.14 -34.37
C ALA A 307 73.49 23.71 -34.84
N PRO A 308 73.13 22.69 -34.04
CA PRO A 308 73.36 21.30 -34.41
C PRO A 308 72.63 20.92 -35.70
N ASN A 309 73.24 20.01 -36.47
CA ASN A 309 72.56 19.32 -37.55
C ASN A 309 71.60 18.29 -36.94
N ASN A 310 70.31 18.44 -37.22
CA ASN A 310 69.26 17.52 -36.78
C ASN A 310 68.37 17.06 -37.95
N LEU A 311 68.92 16.95 -39.16
CA LEU A 311 68.21 16.38 -40.29
C LEU A 311 67.74 14.95 -39.99
N GLY A 312 66.45 14.69 -40.21
CA GLY A 312 65.81 13.41 -39.92
C GLY A 312 65.40 13.24 -38.46
N ALA A 313 65.73 14.21 -37.60
CA ALA A 313 65.36 14.22 -36.17
C ALA A 313 64.83 15.63 -35.79
N PRO A 314 63.65 16.03 -36.32
CA PRO A 314 63.09 17.35 -36.06
C PRO A 314 62.89 17.60 -34.57
N MET A 315 63.13 18.84 -34.16
CA MET A 315 62.75 19.34 -32.84
C MET A 315 61.42 20.08 -32.96
N THR A 316 60.52 19.89 -32.00
CA THR A 316 59.25 20.63 -32.01
C THR A 316 59.38 21.90 -31.20
N LEU A 317 59.15 23.04 -31.84
CA LEU A 317 58.87 24.31 -31.16
C LEU A 317 57.36 24.43 -30.99
N ILE A 318 56.87 24.84 -29.82
CA ILE A 318 55.45 24.90 -29.51
C ILE A 318 55.10 26.15 -28.70
N TYR A 319 53.93 26.71 -28.99
CA TYR A 319 53.36 27.83 -28.27
C TYR A 319 51.87 27.64 -28.07
N ASN A 320 51.42 27.89 -26.85
CA ASN A 320 50.01 27.93 -26.48
C ASN A 320 49.54 29.38 -26.51
N PHE A 321 48.45 29.65 -27.21
CA PHE A 321 47.79 30.95 -27.23
C PHE A 321 46.31 30.80 -26.97
N ILE A 322 45.73 31.78 -26.29
CA ILE A 322 44.30 31.81 -25.98
C ILE A 322 43.62 32.78 -26.93
N TYR A 323 42.71 32.26 -27.76
CA TYR A 323 41.85 33.09 -28.59
C TYR A 323 40.54 33.39 -27.85
N ASN A 324 40.37 34.65 -27.43
CA ASN A 324 39.23 35.09 -26.61
C ASN A 324 37.93 35.32 -27.41
N GLY A 325 37.92 35.06 -28.71
CA GLY A 325 36.70 35.17 -29.52
C GLY A 325 35.72 34.02 -29.23
N SER A 326 34.42 34.29 -29.30
CA SER A 326 33.37 33.29 -29.06
C SER A 326 33.02 32.43 -30.29
N THR A 327 33.59 32.75 -31.45
CA THR A 327 33.40 32.02 -32.72
C THR A 327 34.75 31.77 -33.37
N TYR A 328 34.83 30.77 -34.26
CA TYR A 328 36.02 30.54 -35.08
C TYR A 328 36.44 31.80 -35.86
N VAL A 329 37.75 31.99 -36.03
CA VAL A 329 38.31 33.09 -36.83
C VAL A 329 39.27 32.53 -37.89
N ASN A 330 39.18 33.04 -39.11
CA ASN A 330 40.16 32.76 -40.14
C ASN A 330 41.39 33.64 -39.91
N ALA A 331 42.59 33.14 -40.15
CA ALA A 331 43.83 33.88 -40.02
C ALA A 331 44.85 33.40 -41.06
N ASN A 332 45.96 34.11 -41.21
CA ASN A 332 47.08 33.71 -42.04
C ASN A 332 48.34 33.60 -41.20
N VAL A 333 49.08 32.52 -41.41
CA VAL A 333 50.39 32.26 -40.82
C VAL A 333 51.45 32.64 -41.84
N ASN A 334 52.34 33.57 -41.51
CA ASN A 334 53.49 33.94 -42.33
C ASN A 334 54.77 33.62 -41.56
N GLY A 335 55.69 32.86 -42.14
CA GLY A 335 56.90 32.47 -41.42
C GLY A 335 58.04 31.97 -42.30
N ALA A 336 59.25 32.02 -41.75
CA ALA A 336 60.48 31.57 -42.36
C ALA A 336 61.25 30.65 -41.41
N CYS A 337 62.08 29.77 -41.98
CA CYS A 337 62.90 28.83 -41.22
C CYS A 337 64.24 28.63 -41.91
N ASP A 338 65.28 28.42 -41.10
CA ASP A 338 66.61 27.97 -41.50
C ASP A 338 66.89 26.60 -40.85
N ASN A 339 66.82 25.46 -41.56
CA ASN A 339 66.59 25.31 -43.00
C ASN A 339 65.14 24.95 -43.37
N LYS A 340 64.46 24.16 -42.53
CA LYS A 340 63.10 23.68 -42.82
C LYS A 340 62.21 23.61 -41.58
N ALA A 341 60.93 23.84 -41.76
CA ALA A 341 59.91 23.67 -40.73
C ALA A 341 58.61 23.12 -41.31
N SER A 342 58.02 22.12 -40.66
CA SER A 342 56.62 21.74 -40.86
C SER A 342 55.78 22.37 -39.76
N VAL A 343 54.79 23.20 -40.10
CA VAL A 343 53.98 23.97 -39.15
C VAL A 343 52.63 23.29 -38.94
N TYR A 344 52.21 23.21 -37.68
CA TYR A 344 51.00 22.55 -37.25
C TYR A 344 50.15 23.49 -36.39
N LEU A 345 48.83 23.43 -36.57
CA LEU A 345 47.85 24.06 -35.68
C LEU A 345 47.06 22.94 -35.01
N ASN A 346 47.07 22.90 -33.68
CA ASN A 346 46.39 21.88 -32.88
C ASN A 346 46.72 20.44 -33.32
N GLY A 347 47.99 20.21 -33.69
CA GLY A 347 48.51 18.93 -34.18
C GLY A 347 48.21 18.61 -35.65
N GLN A 348 47.42 19.42 -36.35
CA GLN A 348 47.15 19.29 -37.78
C GLN A 348 48.19 20.06 -38.60
N LEU A 349 48.82 19.39 -39.58
CA LEU A 349 49.76 20.04 -40.50
C LEU A 349 49.03 21.11 -41.33
N ILE A 350 49.51 22.36 -41.26
CA ILE A 350 48.95 23.50 -42.01
C ILE A 350 49.85 23.94 -43.17
N GLY A 351 51.15 23.62 -43.13
CA GLY A 351 52.07 24.02 -44.18
C GLY A 351 53.52 23.62 -43.90
N ASN A 352 54.36 23.68 -44.94
CA ASN A 352 55.79 23.47 -44.87
C ASN A 352 56.53 24.73 -45.33
N ILE A 353 57.60 25.07 -44.62
CA ILE A 353 58.50 26.17 -44.91
C ILE A 353 59.86 25.55 -45.25
N GLU A 354 60.32 25.70 -46.48
CA GLU A 354 61.63 25.26 -46.94
C GLU A 354 62.43 26.49 -47.38
N ASN A 355 63.62 26.71 -46.82
CA ASN A 355 64.58 27.75 -47.21
C ASN A 355 64.01 29.18 -47.30
N GLY A 356 63.23 29.57 -46.29
CA GLY A 356 62.50 30.85 -46.32
C GLY A 356 63.34 32.10 -46.06
N TRP A 357 64.60 31.98 -45.61
CA TRP A 357 65.41 33.11 -45.16
C TRP A 357 66.17 33.85 -46.27
N SER A 358 66.45 33.20 -47.41
CA SER A 358 67.15 33.83 -48.54
C SER A 358 66.21 34.37 -49.62
N ASP A 359 64.94 34.00 -49.57
CA ASP A 359 63.96 34.30 -50.61
C ASP A 359 63.18 35.59 -50.33
N ALA A 360 62.90 36.36 -51.39
CA ALA A 360 62.13 37.60 -51.29
C ALA A 360 60.65 37.38 -50.90
N LYS A 361 60.15 36.14 -50.91
CA LYS A 361 58.75 35.80 -50.65
C LYS A 361 58.62 34.77 -49.53
N VAL A 362 58.05 35.20 -48.42
CA VAL A 362 57.78 34.32 -47.27
C VAL A 362 56.51 33.49 -47.54
N PRO A 363 56.52 32.17 -47.25
CA PRO A 363 55.33 31.33 -47.29
C PRO A 363 54.21 31.85 -46.39
N SER A 364 52.97 31.73 -46.88
CA SER A 364 51.76 32.13 -46.15
C SER A 364 50.72 31.01 -46.21
N PHE A 365 50.15 30.65 -45.07
CA PHE A 365 49.17 29.56 -44.95
C PHE A 365 47.88 30.05 -44.29
N PRO A 366 46.69 29.83 -44.89
CA PRO A 366 45.44 30.12 -44.23
C PRO A 366 45.17 29.11 -43.12
N ILE A 367 44.66 29.58 -41.99
CA ILE A 367 44.26 28.76 -40.85
C ILE A 367 42.90 29.20 -40.31
N THR A 368 42.25 28.33 -39.55
CA THR A 368 41.04 28.64 -38.78
C THR A 368 41.31 28.34 -37.31
N ILE A 369 41.18 29.34 -36.45
CA ILE A 369 41.46 29.28 -35.02
C ILE A 369 40.13 29.11 -34.27
N ALA A 370 40.09 28.17 -33.32
CA ALA A 370 38.92 27.92 -32.47
C ALA A 370 38.88 28.88 -31.26
N PRO A 371 37.71 29.17 -30.67
CA PRO A 371 37.62 29.77 -29.33
C PRO A 371 38.47 29.02 -28.29
N GLY A 372 39.13 29.75 -27.38
CA GLY A 372 39.88 29.18 -26.26
C GLY A 372 41.35 28.85 -26.56
N ASN A 373 41.89 27.84 -25.90
CA ASN A 373 43.30 27.44 -26.02
C ASN A 373 43.57 26.82 -27.39
N ASN A 374 44.59 27.32 -28.08
CA ASN A 374 45.09 26.78 -29.33
C ASN A 374 46.60 26.65 -29.24
N TYR A 375 47.16 25.71 -29.98
CA TYR A 375 48.59 25.46 -29.95
C TYR A 375 49.10 25.47 -31.38
N ILE A 376 50.07 26.34 -31.62
CA ILE A 376 50.84 26.30 -32.84
C ILE A 376 52.16 25.61 -32.54
N SER A 377 52.61 24.76 -33.45
CA SER A 377 53.89 24.08 -33.32
C SER A 377 54.60 23.98 -34.66
N ALA A 378 55.92 23.85 -34.61
CA ALA A 378 56.76 23.68 -35.78
C ALA A 378 57.78 22.57 -35.53
N ALA A 379 57.77 21.53 -36.37
CA ALA A 379 58.85 20.56 -36.44
C ALA A 379 59.98 21.16 -37.26
N VAL A 380 61.06 21.60 -36.58
CA VAL A 380 62.17 22.33 -37.18
C VAL A 380 63.41 21.45 -37.35
N GLU A 381 64.10 21.61 -38.48
CA GLU A 381 65.35 20.91 -38.77
C GLU A 381 66.38 21.85 -39.40
N ASN A 382 67.64 21.60 -39.06
CA ASN A 382 68.82 22.30 -39.50
C ASN A 382 69.84 21.32 -40.07
N ALA A 383 70.50 21.70 -41.16
CA ALA A 383 71.59 20.96 -41.81
C ALA A 383 72.97 21.24 -41.18
N GLY A 384 73.05 22.17 -40.22
CA GLY A 384 74.27 22.62 -39.55
C GLY A 384 74.58 24.08 -39.87
N GLY A 385 75.39 24.74 -39.03
CA GLY A 385 75.58 26.19 -39.09
C GLY A 385 74.38 26.93 -38.51
N PRO A 386 74.13 28.19 -38.90
CA PRO A 386 73.04 28.98 -38.33
C PRO A 386 71.65 28.31 -38.46
N ALA A 387 70.80 28.49 -37.45
CA ALA A 387 69.41 28.03 -37.47
C ALA A 387 68.47 28.97 -36.73
N GLY A 388 67.25 29.06 -37.24
CA GLY A 388 66.22 29.92 -36.67
C GLY A 388 64.86 29.63 -37.27
N PHE A 389 63.83 29.85 -36.47
CA PHE A 389 62.43 29.83 -36.89
C PHE A 389 61.78 31.17 -36.52
N ILE A 390 61.03 31.75 -37.45
CA ILE A 390 60.27 32.98 -37.21
C ILE A 390 58.88 32.87 -37.84
N LEU A 391 57.86 33.30 -37.11
CA LEU A 391 56.47 33.24 -37.57
C LEU A 391 55.64 34.37 -36.97
N SER A 392 54.65 34.85 -37.73
CA SER A 392 53.62 35.80 -37.31
C SER A 392 52.26 35.31 -37.79
N VAL A 393 51.21 35.58 -36.99
CA VAL A 393 49.83 35.24 -37.33
C VAL A 393 48.95 36.47 -37.26
N GLN A 394 48.16 36.68 -38.32
CA GLN A 394 47.25 37.83 -38.45
C GLN A 394 45.86 37.40 -38.92
N ASP A 395 44.84 38.10 -38.47
CA ASP A 395 43.48 37.95 -39.00
C ASP A 395 43.32 38.61 -40.39
N PRO A 396 42.16 38.50 -41.08
CA PRO A 396 41.94 39.07 -42.41
C PRO A 396 41.96 40.60 -42.41
N GLN A 397 41.77 41.24 -41.26
CA GLN A 397 41.87 42.68 -41.04
C GLN A 397 43.32 43.12 -40.78
N LYS A 398 44.28 42.18 -40.80
CA LYS A 398 45.70 42.37 -40.47
C LYS A 398 45.94 42.75 -39.02
N ASN A 399 45.02 42.43 -38.11
CA ASN A 399 45.30 42.52 -36.69
C ASN A 399 46.22 41.38 -36.30
N PHE A 400 47.23 41.71 -35.49
CA PHE A 400 48.20 40.76 -34.98
C PHE A 400 47.57 39.87 -33.90
N LEU A 401 47.73 38.55 -34.03
CA LEU A 401 47.26 37.59 -33.05
C LEU A 401 48.40 37.13 -32.14
N PHE A 402 49.51 36.62 -32.72
CA PHE A 402 50.72 36.25 -32.00
C PHE A 402 51.91 36.06 -32.96
N SER A 403 53.12 35.91 -32.41
CA SER A 403 54.36 35.62 -33.15
C SER A 403 55.31 34.73 -32.36
N THR A 404 56.42 34.35 -32.99
CA THR A 404 57.57 33.73 -32.32
C THR A 404 58.27 34.68 -31.38
N ASN A 405 58.44 34.28 -30.12
CA ASN A 405 59.06 35.07 -29.05
C ASN A 405 59.61 34.14 -27.95
N ALA A 406 60.03 34.71 -26.81
CA ALA A 406 60.62 33.96 -25.69
C ALA A 406 59.64 33.03 -24.94
N ASP A 407 58.32 33.17 -25.14
CA ASP A 407 57.31 32.36 -24.46
C ASP A 407 57.14 30.97 -25.09
N TRP A 408 57.64 30.79 -26.33
CA TRP A 408 57.69 29.51 -27.00
C TRP A 408 58.54 28.51 -26.22
N LYS A 409 58.18 27.23 -26.33
CA LYS A 409 58.89 26.10 -25.72
C LYS A 409 59.37 25.15 -26.82
N TYR A 410 60.22 24.19 -26.45
CA TYR A 410 60.59 23.09 -27.32
C TYR A 410 60.52 21.72 -26.64
N THR A 411 60.31 20.69 -27.46
CA THR A 411 60.21 19.28 -27.06
C THR A 411 60.60 18.35 -28.21
N ASN A 412 61.06 17.14 -27.92
CA ASN A 412 61.31 16.10 -28.92
C ASN A 412 60.04 15.31 -29.31
N ILE A 413 58.89 15.66 -28.73
CA ILE A 413 57.60 15.05 -29.06
C ILE A 413 57.11 15.60 -30.42
N SER A 414 56.72 14.71 -31.34
CA SER A 414 56.16 15.10 -32.64
C SER A 414 54.96 16.04 -32.50
N PRO A 415 54.82 17.09 -33.33
CA PRO A 415 53.65 17.99 -33.31
C PRO A 415 52.31 17.26 -33.44
N THR A 416 52.27 16.16 -34.21
CA THR A 416 51.07 15.34 -34.40
C THR A 416 50.61 14.61 -33.14
N LEU A 417 51.48 14.47 -32.14
CA LEU A 417 51.18 13.89 -30.83
C LEU A 417 50.85 14.97 -29.80
N LEU A 418 51.13 16.23 -30.11
CA LEU A 418 50.78 17.40 -29.29
C LEU A 418 49.36 17.87 -29.64
N ILE A 419 48.38 16.95 -29.71
CA ILE A 419 46.97 17.29 -29.96
C ILE A 419 46.40 17.92 -28.69
N PRO A 420 46.11 19.23 -28.67
CA PRO A 420 45.94 19.91 -27.41
C PRO A 420 44.58 20.61 -27.35
N ASN A 421 43.71 20.15 -26.46
CA ASN A 421 42.47 20.83 -26.07
C ASN A 421 41.56 21.29 -27.23
N GLY A 422 41.70 20.72 -28.43
CA GLY A 422 40.78 21.02 -29.51
C GLY A 422 39.38 20.64 -29.06
N HIS A 423 38.45 21.59 -29.05
CA HIS A 423 37.01 21.35 -28.96
C HIS A 423 36.52 20.58 -30.19
N ASN A 424 37.17 19.45 -30.52
CA ASN A 424 37.01 18.68 -31.73
C ASN A 424 37.19 17.17 -31.50
N TYR A 425 37.21 16.71 -30.25
CA TYR A 425 37.34 15.28 -29.97
C TYR A 425 36.00 14.55 -30.20
N SER A 426 36.05 13.49 -31.00
CA SER A 426 35.13 12.35 -30.91
C SER A 426 35.63 11.36 -29.86
N TYR A 427 34.77 10.41 -29.48
CA TYR A 427 35.14 9.28 -28.63
C TYR A 427 36.44 8.60 -29.09
N ASN A 428 36.52 8.23 -30.37
CA ASN A 428 37.69 7.52 -30.91
C ASN A 428 38.97 8.35 -30.82
N SER A 429 38.89 9.66 -31.10
CA SER A 429 40.06 10.53 -31.02
C SER A 429 40.54 10.78 -29.58
N CYS A 430 39.62 10.92 -28.62
CA CYS A 430 39.99 11.13 -27.21
C CYS A 430 40.51 9.84 -26.58
N LYS A 431 39.89 8.70 -26.92
CA LYS A 431 40.37 7.37 -26.55
C LYS A 431 41.80 7.17 -27.04
N LYS A 432 42.05 7.39 -28.34
CA LYS A 432 43.38 7.26 -28.92
C LYS A 432 44.40 8.16 -28.23
N TYR A 433 44.05 9.42 -27.97
CA TYR A 433 44.92 10.33 -27.24
C TYR A 433 45.27 9.80 -25.85
N SER A 434 44.25 9.31 -25.12
CA SER A 434 44.41 8.76 -23.78
C SER A 434 45.33 7.52 -23.80
N GLU A 435 45.16 6.61 -24.77
CA GLU A 435 46.03 5.45 -24.96
C GLU A 435 47.47 5.84 -25.30
N ASP A 436 47.65 6.72 -26.30
CA ASP A 436 48.97 7.17 -26.76
C ASP A 436 49.75 7.92 -25.65
N ALA A 437 49.04 8.63 -24.76
CA ALA A 437 49.62 9.37 -23.64
C ALA A 437 49.71 8.55 -22.33
N GLY A 438 49.35 7.25 -22.36
CA GLY A 438 49.50 6.36 -21.21
C GLY A 438 48.48 6.59 -20.08
N TYR A 439 47.31 7.16 -20.39
CA TYR A 439 46.20 7.30 -19.46
C TYR A 439 45.25 6.10 -19.54
N GLY A 440 44.76 5.64 -18.39
CA GLY A 440 43.78 4.56 -18.28
C GLY A 440 42.33 5.04 -18.40
N LEU A 441 42.10 6.35 -18.23
CA LEU A 441 40.78 6.97 -18.22
C LEU A 441 40.74 8.18 -19.15
N PHE A 442 39.56 8.42 -19.73
CA PHE A 442 39.28 9.64 -20.45
C PHE A 442 37.83 10.07 -20.30
N GLY A 443 37.54 11.33 -20.62
CA GLY A 443 36.17 11.80 -20.72
C GLY A 443 36.00 12.93 -21.71
N LEU A 444 34.75 13.11 -22.13
CA LEU A 444 34.35 14.06 -23.15
C LEU A 444 33.42 15.09 -22.53
N GLN A 445 33.75 16.36 -22.67
CA GLN A 445 33.06 17.49 -22.05
C GLN A 445 32.89 18.66 -23.03
N ASN A 446 31.89 19.51 -22.80
CA ASN A 446 31.65 20.76 -23.53
C ASN A 446 31.55 20.59 -25.06
N GLY A 447 30.80 19.59 -25.53
CA GLY A 447 30.55 19.41 -26.95
C GLY A 447 29.78 18.14 -27.30
N GLY A 448 29.77 17.78 -28.58
CA GLY A 448 29.27 16.52 -29.11
C GLY A 448 30.36 15.76 -29.87
N GLU A 449 29.94 14.86 -30.77
CA GLU A 449 30.87 14.16 -31.66
C GLU A 449 31.72 15.14 -32.46
N GLY A 450 33.04 14.98 -32.36
CA GLY A 450 33.98 15.81 -33.11
C GLY A 450 33.95 17.28 -32.72
N SER A 451 33.40 17.62 -31.55
CA SER A 451 33.38 18.99 -30.99
C SER A 451 33.69 19.06 -29.49
N SER A 452 33.95 17.92 -28.84
CA SER A 452 34.16 17.88 -27.38
C SER A 452 35.59 18.19 -27.00
N THR A 453 35.79 18.67 -25.78
CA THR A 453 37.08 18.68 -25.10
C THR A 453 37.33 17.29 -24.50
N CYS A 454 38.54 16.78 -24.71
CA CYS A 454 38.98 15.53 -24.10
C CYS A 454 39.66 15.81 -22.77
N PHE A 455 39.36 15.02 -21.76
CA PHE A 455 40.02 15.02 -20.46
C PHE A 455 40.57 13.62 -20.19
N VAL A 456 41.69 13.52 -19.49
CA VAL A 456 42.40 12.27 -19.24
C VAL A 456 42.84 12.15 -17.79
N GLY A 457 43.00 10.91 -17.31
CA GLY A 457 43.38 10.63 -15.93
C GLY A 457 43.72 9.16 -15.71
N ASN A 458 44.18 8.82 -14.50
CA ASN A 458 44.53 7.46 -14.10
C ASN A 458 43.86 7.00 -12.79
N ASP A 459 43.36 7.94 -11.98
CA ASP A 459 42.68 7.64 -10.73
C ASP A 459 41.16 7.80 -10.91
N TYR A 460 40.43 6.70 -10.70
CA TYR A 460 38.97 6.66 -10.80
C TYR A 460 38.29 7.51 -9.73
N ASN A 461 38.79 7.49 -8.50
CA ASN A 461 38.18 8.24 -7.40
C ASN A 461 38.33 9.74 -7.65
N ASP A 462 39.50 10.18 -8.12
CA ASP A 462 39.70 11.59 -8.51
C ASP A 462 38.80 12.00 -9.68
N ALA A 463 38.72 11.15 -10.72
CA ALA A 463 37.90 11.42 -11.91
C ALA A 463 36.40 11.50 -11.61
N THR A 464 35.94 10.85 -10.54
CA THR A 464 34.52 10.78 -10.14
C THR A 464 34.20 11.55 -8.86
N ARG A 465 35.14 12.34 -8.31
CA ARG A 465 35.03 12.94 -6.97
C ARG A 465 33.85 13.89 -6.76
N TYR A 466 33.26 14.42 -7.84
CA TYR A 466 32.08 15.27 -7.78
C TYR A 466 30.75 14.50 -7.89
N GLY A 467 30.82 13.17 -8.00
CA GLY A 467 29.67 12.28 -8.09
C GLY A 467 29.08 12.17 -9.49
N VAL A 468 28.11 11.28 -9.63
CA VAL A 468 27.36 11.08 -10.89
C VAL A 468 26.55 12.35 -11.20
N SER A 469 26.44 12.73 -12.47
CA SER A 469 25.52 13.77 -12.95
C SER A 469 24.09 13.24 -12.95
N THR A 470 23.54 13.06 -11.74
CA THR A 470 22.13 12.77 -11.50
C THR A 470 21.39 14.06 -11.20
N GLY A 471 20.09 14.05 -11.49
CA GLY A 471 19.15 15.11 -11.14
C GLY A 471 18.70 15.00 -9.69
N ALA A 472 19.23 14.05 -8.93
CA ALA A 472 19.08 13.97 -7.49
C ALA A 472 20.39 13.69 -6.77
N ASN A 473 20.52 14.20 -5.56
CA ASN A 473 21.53 13.82 -4.59
C ASN A 473 20.97 12.69 -3.71
N TYR A 474 21.80 11.71 -3.38
CA TYR A 474 21.39 10.56 -2.58
C TYR A 474 22.02 10.65 -1.20
N LEU A 475 21.19 10.77 -0.16
CA LEU A 475 21.67 10.57 1.21
C LEU A 475 21.77 9.08 1.49
N SER A 476 22.91 8.67 2.07
CA SER A 476 23.16 7.29 2.47
C SER A 476 22.01 6.79 3.32
N ALA A 477 21.53 5.58 3.01
CA ALA A 477 20.53 4.90 3.82
C ALA A 477 20.97 4.90 5.30
N ASP A 478 20.14 5.45 6.18
CA ASP A 478 20.25 5.16 7.61
C ASP A 478 20.25 3.63 7.77
N SER A 479 21.13 3.13 8.64
CA SER A 479 21.17 1.74 9.13
C SER A 479 19.80 1.07 9.35
N THR A 480 18.76 1.85 9.65
CA THR A 480 17.39 1.37 9.90
C THR A 480 16.50 1.26 8.64
N ASN A 481 16.82 1.95 7.54
CA ASN A 481 15.93 2.08 6.38
C ASN A 481 16.70 1.92 5.06
N ARG A 482 16.62 0.74 4.44
CA ARG A 482 17.49 0.26 3.34
C ARG A 482 17.36 0.98 2.00
N VAL A 483 16.59 2.07 1.90
CA VAL A 483 16.40 2.81 0.64
C VAL A 483 17.12 4.14 0.74
N ALA A 484 18.14 4.34 -0.12
CA ALA A 484 18.80 5.62 -0.25
C ALA A 484 17.77 6.70 -0.61
N ARG A 485 17.79 7.83 0.11
CA ARG A 485 16.84 8.93 -0.10
C ARG A 485 17.40 9.86 -1.15
N ALA A 486 16.76 9.88 -2.31
CA ALA A 486 17.02 10.83 -3.38
C ALA A 486 16.32 12.18 -3.11
N PHE A 487 17.06 13.26 -3.27
CA PHE A 487 16.58 14.64 -3.23
C PHE A 487 16.93 15.31 -4.54
N GLY A 488 15.94 15.79 -5.27
CA GLY A 488 16.17 16.38 -6.57
C GLY A 488 17.01 17.67 -6.48
N THR A 489 17.79 17.95 -7.52
CA THR A 489 18.52 19.21 -7.69
C THR A 489 17.57 20.33 -8.12
N SER A 490 18.07 21.55 -8.32
CA SER A 490 17.25 22.65 -8.85
C SER A 490 16.52 22.26 -10.12
N SER A 491 15.21 22.52 -10.14
CA SER A 491 14.28 22.19 -11.22
C SER A 491 14.19 20.69 -11.51
N VAL A 492 14.38 19.84 -10.50
CA VAL A 492 14.19 18.39 -10.59
C VAL A 492 13.54 17.88 -9.32
N ASN A 493 12.39 17.21 -9.42
CA ASN A 493 11.81 16.48 -8.29
C ASN A 493 12.33 15.04 -8.25
N ALA A 494 12.81 14.61 -7.08
CA ALA A 494 12.87 13.20 -6.74
C ALA A 494 11.47 12.74 -6.30
N ILE A 495 10.76 11.99 -7.15
CA ILE A 495 9.35 11.62 -6.92
C ILE A 495 9.24 10.26 -6.23
N TYR A 496 8.38 10.22 -5.23
CA TYR A 496 8.02 9.03 -4.46
C TYR A 496 6.53 8.77 -4.55
N GLU A 497 6.16 7.49 -4.45
CA GLU A 497 4.79 7.04 -4.36
C GLU A 497 4.48 6.47 -2.97
N LEU A 498 3.33 6.86 -2.43
CA LEU A 498 2.75 6.21 -1.25
C LEU A 498 1.85 5.05 -1.69
N ASP A 499 1.98 3.88 -1.06
CA ASP A 499 1.16 2.68 -1.36
C ASP A 499 -0.32 2.96 -1.17
N LYS A 500 -0.57 3.78 -0.15
CA LYS A 500 -1.89 4.07 0.39
C LYS A 500 -1.94 5.54 0.69
N VAL A 501 -3.09 6.11 0.38
CA VAL A 501 -3.43 7.49 0.71
C VAL A 501 -4.59 7.39 1.67
N GLY A 502 -4.42 7.94 2.86
CA GLY A 502 -5.53 8.07 3.78
C GLY A 502 -6.48 9.17 3.33
N ASN A 503 -7.67 9.22 3.92
CA ASN A 503 -8.67 10.25 3.69
C ASN A 503 -8.68 11.25 4.85
N PRO A 504 -8.16 12.48 4.67
CA PRO A 504 -8.16 13.49 5.71
C PRO A 504 -9.58 13.87 6.19
N ALA A 505 -10.60 13.69 5.36
CA ALA A 505 -11.99 13.96 5.73
C ALA A 505 -12.53 12.99 6.80
N ASP A 506 -11.85 11.86 7.01
CA ASP A 506 -12.21 10.92 8.07
C ASP A 506 -11.54 11.26 9.41
N LEU A 507 -10.59 12.20 9.44
CA LEU A 507 -9.88 12.58 10.67
C LEU A 507 -10.86 13.07 11.75
N ASN A 508 -10.68 12.57 12.98
CA ASN A 508 -11.55 12.78 14.13
C ASN A 508 -12.97 12.20 14.04
N LYS A 509 -13.33 11.50 12.96
CA LYS A 509 -14.56 10.71 12.98
C LYS A 509 -14.48 9.62 14.04
N ILE A 510 -15.62 9.37 14.68
CA ILE A 510 -15.81 8.27 15.62
C ILE A 510 -16.94 7.40 15.10
N GLY A 511 -16.76 6.09 15.15
CA GLY A 511 -17.77 5.12 14.73
C GLY A 511 -17.78 3.91 15.63
N TYR A 512 -18.85 3.13 15.54
CA TYR A 512 -18.95 1.83 16.17
C TYR A 512 -18.91 0.75 15.10
N ILE A 513 -18.02 -0.23 15.25
CA ILE A 513 -17.96 -1.39 14.39
C ILE A 513 -18.74 -2.50 15.07
N ASP A 514 -19.74 -3.04 14.40
CA ASP A 514 -20.61 -4.03 15.01
C ASP A 514 -20.07 -5.47 14.91
N TYR A 515 -20.93 -6.44 15.23
CA TYR A 515 -20.59 -7.86 15.22
C TYR A 515 -20.25 -8.36 13.80
N ASP A 516 -20.93 -7.82 12.79
CA ASP A 516 -20.74 -8.20 11.40
C ASP A 516 -19.50 -7.51 10.81
N GLY A 517 -19.04 -6.43 11.45
CA GLY A 517 -17.90 -5.63 11.03
C GLY A 517 -18.33 -4.40 10.26
N GLU A 518 -19.62 -4.05 10.31
CA GLU A 518 -20.14 -2.83 9.69
C GLU A 518 -19.90 -1.64 10.61
N LEU A 519 -19.49 -0.53 10.01
CA LEU A 519 -19.23 0.73 10.69
C LEU A 519 -20.49 1.60 10.67
N SER A 520 -20.88 2.09 11.85
CA SER A 520 -21.89 3.13 12.02
C SER A 520 -21.24 4.36 12.64
N GLU A 521 -21.23 5.49 11.92
CA GLU A 521 -20.64 6.74 12.41
C GLU A 521 -21.48 7.34 13.54
N TYR A 522 -20.82 7.93 14.55
CA TYR A 522 -21.48 8.74 15.55
C TYR A 522 -21.78 10.15 15.02
N PRO A 523 -22.99 10.69 15.23
CA PRO A 523 -23.26 12.10 14.95
C PRO A 523 -22.56 13.00 15.98
N ALA A 524 -22.28 14.24 15.59
CA ALA A 524 -21.46 15.17 16.37
C ALA A 524 -22.04 15.50 17.76
N ASP A 525 -23.37 15.47 17.91
CA ASP A 525 -24.08 15.72 19.18
C ASP A 525 -23.92 14.58 20.20
N MET A 526 -23.53 13.39 19.75
CA MET A 526 -23.21 12.24 20.61
C MET A 526 -21.75 12.21 21.07
N ILE A 527 -20.90 13.11 20.57
CA ILE A 527 -19.48 13.19 20.89
C ILE A 527 -19.25 14.37 21.84
N GLY A 528 -18.73 14.09 23.04
CA GLY A 528 -18.34 15.08 24.03
C GLY A 528 -17.07 15.83 23.63
N ALA A 529 -16.84 17.00 24.24
CA ALA A 529 -15.65 17.80 23.99
C ALA A 529 -14.33 17.08 24.35
N ASP A 530 -14.41 16.12 25.28
CA ASP A 530 -13.33 15.22 25.69
C ASP A 530 -13.26 13.93 24.86
N MET A 531 -13.98 13.88 23.73
CA MET A 531 -14.18 12.70 22.89
C MET A 531 -14.93 11.54 23.58
N SER A 532 -15.63 11.79 24.69
CA SER A 532 -16.54 10.79 25.28
C SER A 532 -17.77 10.54 24.40
N ILE A 533 -18.31 9.32 24.41
CA ILE A 533 -19.47 8.95 23.56
C ILE A 533 -20.74 8.75 24.41
N LYS A 534 -21.80 9.46 24.04
CA LYS A 534 -23.15 9.35 24.63
C LYS A 534 -23.98 8.24 23.96
N ASN A 535 -23.51 6.99 24.02
CA ASN A 535 -24.22 5.83 23.48
C ASN A 535 -24.98 5.03 24.57
N ASN A 536 -25.82 4.09 24.11
CA ASN A 536 -26.58 3.17 24.95
C ASN A 536 -25.64 2.35 25.88
N ALA A 537 -26.14 1.97 27.05
CA ALA A 537 -25.37 1.20 28.04
C ALA A 537 -24.90 -0.18 27.53
N SER A 538 -25.55 -0.74 26.50
CA SER A 538 -25.11 -1.98 25.84
C SER A 538 -23.87 -1.82 24.96
N CYS A 539 -23.48 -0.58 24.64
CA CYS A 539 -22.31 -0.27 23.83
C CYS A 539 -21.07 -0.08 24.71
N SER A 540 -19.91 -0.49 24.19
CA SER A 540 -18.63 -0.16 24.82
C SER A 540 -18.48 1.36 24.97
N LYS A 541 -17.77 1.79 26.01
CA LYS A 541 -17.30 3.19 26.17
C LYS A 541 -15.83 3.36 25.77
N LYS A 542 -15.10 2.25 25.58
CA LYS A 542 -13.72 2.27 25.12
C LYS A 542 -13.67 2.73 23.67
N ILE A 543 -12.70 3.58 23.35
CA ILE A 543 -12.42 4.06 22.00
C ILE A 543 -11.02 3.57 21.63
N GLU A 544 -10.91 2.94 20.47
CA GLU A 544 -9.64 2.52 19.90
C GLU A 544 -9.26 3.47 18.76
N ASN A 545 -7.99 3.85 18.72
CA ASN A 545 -7.47 4.74 17.69
C ASN A 545 -7.11 3.91 16.45
N ILE A 546 -7.62 4.32 15.29
CA ILE A 546 -7.29 3.74 13.99
C ILE A 546 -6.92 4.86 13.01
N ASP A 547 -6.34 4.50 11.87
CA ASP A 547 -6.12 5.45 10.78
C ASP A 547 -7.28 5.48 9.77
N SER A 548 -7.28 6.49 8.89
CA SER A 548 -8.34 6.66 7.91
C SER A 548 -8.40 5.55 6.86
N PHE A 549 -7.28 4.85 6.63
CA PHE A 549 -7.24 3.69 5.74
C PHE A 549 -7.96 2.51 6.38
N GLN A 550 -7.68 2.20 7.65
CA GLN A 550 -8.40 1.21 8.43
C GLN A 550 -9.89 1.54 8.50
N TRP A 551 -10.24 2.82 8.71
CA TRP A 551 -11.63 3.30 8.71
C TRP A 551 -12.35 2.98 7.39
N GLY A 552 -11.73 3.29 6.25
CA GLY A 552 -12.28 3.04 4.92
C GLY A 552 -12.43 1.55 4.55
N ASN A 553 -11.74 0.64 5.25
CA ASN A 553 -11.87 -0.80 5.03
C ASN A 553 -13.12 -1.41 5.66
N TYR A 554 -13.78 -0.72 6.59
CA TYR A 554 -15.02 -1.20 7.18
C TYR A 554 -16.22 -0.82 6.29
N PRO A 555 -17.08 -1.79 5.92
CA PRO A 555 -18.32 -1.48 5.22
C PRO A 555 -19.17 -0.50 6.04
N ASN A 556 -19.60 0.60 5.42
CA ASN A 556 -20.49 1.54 6.10
C ASN A 556 -21.92 0.98 6.11
N SER A 557 -22.50 0.86 7.31
CA SER A 557 -23.90 0.45 7.50
C SER A 557 -24.93 1.40 6.87
N GLY A 558 -24.51 2.60 6.46
CA GLY A 558 -25.37 3.66 5.90
C GLY A 558 -26.22 4.39 6.94
N SER A 559 -26.25 3.91 8.19
CA SER A 559 -27.01 4.50 9.29
C SER A 559 -26.08 5.05 10.37
N LYS A 560 -26.36 6.27 10.83
CA LYS A 560 -25.64 6.84 11.98
C LYS A 560 -26.14 6.24 13.28
N MET A 561 -25.25 6.23 14.28
CA MET A 561 -25.62 5.85 15.64
C MET A 561 -26.63 6.84 16.24
N THR A 562 -27.48 6.35 17.14
CA THR A 562 -28.39 7.15 17.96
C THR A 562 -28.20 6.79 19.44
N PRO A 563 -28.65 7.62 20.40
CA PRO A 563 -28.58 7.27 21.82
C PRO A 563 -29.33 5.98 22.18
N GLY A 564 -30.34 5.62 21.39
CA GLY A 564 -31.13 4.39 21.55
C GLY A 564 -30.56 3.17 20.83
N THR A 565 -29.54 3.34 19.98
CA THR A 565 -28.95 2.23 19.22
C THR A 565 -28.34 1.23 20.19
N GLN A 566 -28.89 0.01 20.21
CA GLN A 566 -28.32 -1.10 20.98
C GLN A 566 -27.06 -1.62 20.29
N CYS A 567 -26.09 -2.06 21.08
CA CYS A 567 -24.84 -2.62 20.62
C CYS A 567 -24.59 -4.00 21.22
N GLY A 568 -23.50 -4.63 20.81
CA GLY A 568 -23.01 -5.87 21.39
C GLY A 568 -24.06 -6.96 21.43
N LEU A 569 -24.09 -7.69 22.55
CA LEU A 569 -25.01 -8.80 22.73
C LEU A 569 -26.47 -8.37 22.60
N SER A 570 -26.84 -7.17 23.10
CA SER A 570 -28.22 -6.68 23.09
C SER A 570 -28.80 -6.58 21.69
N LYS A 571 -28.03 -6.05 20.71
CA LYS A 571 -28.45 -5.95 19.30
C LYS A 571 -28.61 -7.35 18.70
N VAL A 572 -27.62 -8.22 18.95
CA VAL A 572 -27.52 -9.54 18.33
C VAL A 572 -28.66 -10.47 18.79
N ILE A 573 -29.09 -10.39 20.04
CA ILE A 573 -30.18 -11.23 20.57
C ILE A 573 -31.57 -10.58 20.50
N ALA A 574 -31.69 -9.32 20.04
CA ALA A 574 -32.97 -8.63 20.02
C ALA A 574 -34.06 -9.37 19.20
N PRO A 575 -33.77 -9.90 17.99
CA PRO A 575 -34.77 -10.67 17.24
C PRO A 575 -35.20 -11.96 17.96
N ASP A 576 -34.24 -12.67 18.57
CA ASP A 576 -34.49 -13.91 19.30
C ASP A 576 -35.35 -13.64 20.55
N ASN A 577 -35.06 -12.56 21.28
CA ASN A 577 -35.85 -12.13 22.43
C ASN A 577 -37.28 -11.71 22.02
N GLN A 578 -37.43 -10.95 20.93
CA GLN A 578 -38.74 -10.56 20.44
C GLN A 578 -39.59 -11.78 20.04
N SER A 579 -38.98 -12.77 19.38
CA SER A 579 -39.63 -14.03 19.03
C SER A 579 -40.05 -14.82 20.28
N LEU A 580 -39.15 -14.91 21.26
CA LEU A 580 -39.44 -15.51 22.56
C LEU A 580 -40.62 -14.83 23.26
N ASP A 581 -40.67 -13.50 23.31
CA ASP A 581 -41.75 -12.76 23.96
C ASP A 581 -43.09 -12.93 23.24
N GLN A 582 -43.10 -12.99 21.91
CA GLN A 582 -44.30 -13.31 21.13
C GLN A 582 -44.81 -14.72 21.44
N ILE A 583 -43.92 -15.72 21.50
CA ILE A 583 -44.28 -17.10 21.83
C ILE A 583 -44.77 -17.19 23.28
N ARG A 584 -44.13 -16.49 24.22
CA ARG A 584 -44.56 -16.41 25.63
C ARG A 584 -45.98 -15.87 25.76
N SER A 585 -46.27 -14.75 25.09
CA SER A 585 -47.60 -14.14 25.10
C SER A 585 -48.68 -15.12 24.61
N ARG A 586 -48.41 -15.82 23.50
CA ARG A 586 -49.31 -16.85 22.95
C ARG A 586 -49.48 -18.06 23.87
N LEU A 587 -48.40 -18.51 24.52
CA LEU A 587 -48.45 -19.61 25.50
C LEU A 587 -49.36 -19.26 26.68
N VAL A 588 -49.25 -18.04 27.20
CA VAL A 588 -50.09 -17.56 28.31
C VAL A 588 -51.56 -17.51 27.89
N ASP A 589 -51.87 -16.96 26.71
CA ASP A 589 -53.24 -16.89 26.17
C ASP A 589 -53.87 -18.29 26.00
N VAL A 590 -53.14 -19.25 25.42
CA VAL A 590 -53.65 -20.62 25.24
C VAL A 590 -53.79 -21.34 26.59
N ALA A 591 -52.86 -21.13 27.52
CA ALA A 591 -52.97 -21.69 28.87
C ALA A 591 -54.21 -21.17 29.61
N GLU A 592 -54.52 -19.88 29.49
CA GLU A 592 -55.74 -19.29 30.06
C GLU A 592 -57.00 -19.89 29.44
N LYS A 593 -57.04 -20.04 28.11
CA LYS A 593 -58.15 -20.70 27.41
C LYS A 593 -58.33 -22.14 27.87
N LEU A 594 -57.23 -22.89 28.05
CA LEU A 594 -57.28 -24.23 28.64
C LEU A 594 -57.86 -24.22 30.05
N VAL A 595 -57.42 -23.32 30.93
CA VAL A 595 -57.96 -23.19 32.30
C VAL A 595 -59.46 -22.88 32.26
N GLN A 596 -59.88 -21.93 31.41
CA GLN A 596 -61.28 -21.56 31.24
C GLN A 596 -62.11 -22.75 30.74
N LYS A 597 -61.62 -23.47 29.72
CA LYS A 597 -62.30 -24.64 29.16
C LYS A 597 -62.40 -25.78 30.17
N ILE A 598 -61.34 -26.07 30.91
CA ILE A 598 -61.38 -27.10 31.98
C ILE A 598 -62.34 -26.67 33.10
N THR A 599 -62.35 -25.39 33.48
CA THR A 599 -63.29 -24.87 34.49
C THR A 599 -64.74 -24.98 33.99
N TYR A 600 -64.98 -24.70 32.71
CA TYR A 600 -66.29 -24.88 32.07
C TYR A 600 -66.73 -26.35 32.09
N LEU A 601 -65.85 -27.27 31.67
CA LEU A 601 -66.10 -28.71 31.75
C LEU A 601 -66.35 -29.18 33.19
N GLU A 602 -65.64 -28.62 34.17
CA GLU A 602 -65.88 -28.88 35.61
C GLU A 602 -67.27 -28.42 36.03
N THR A 603 -67.71 -27.23 35.63
CA THR A 603 -69.07 -26.74 35.97
C THR A 603 -70.17 -27.63 35.39
N MET A 604 -70.00 -28.11 34.15
CA MET A 604 -70.93 -29.10 33.57
C MET A 604 -70.87 -30.45 34.31
N ASN A 605 -69.70 -30.82 34.85
CA ASN A 605 -69.54 -32.06 35.62
C ASN A 605 -70.08 -31.97 37.06
N ILE A 606 -70.26 -30.78 37.64
CA ILE A 606 -70.88 -30.62 38.98
C ILE A 606 -72.34 -31.05 38.94
N ASP A 607 -73.05 -30.73 37.86
CA ASP A 607 -74.44 -31.16 37.66
C ASP A 607 -74.54 -32.69 37.51
N LEU A 608 -73.52 -33.32 36.90
CA LEU A 608 -73.39 -34.78 36.76
C LEU A 608 -72.93 -35.47 38.07
N ASN A 609 -71.98 -34.90 38.79
CA ASN A 609 -71.44 -35.45 40.04
C ASN A 609 -72.45 -35.47 41.19
N ASN A 610 -73.37 -34.49 41.22
CA ASN A 610 -74.49 -34.51 42.16
C ASN A 610 -75.43 -35.73 41.94
N GLN A 611 -75.39 -36.36 40.76
CA GLN A 611 -76.10 -37.61 40.47
C GLN A 611 -75.22 -38.88 40.61
N MET A 612 -73.89 -38.76 40.53
CA MET A 612 -72.98 -39.91 40.43
C MET A 612 -72.14 -40.23 41.68
N GLY A 613 -72.07 -39.36 42.68
CA GLY A 613 -71.39 -39.66 43.95
C GLY A 613 -69.86 -39.79 43.85
N ILE A 614 -69.24 -39.17 42.83
CA ILE A 614 -67.78 -39.13 42.66
C ILE A 614 -67.20 -37.99 43.52
N ASP A 615 -66.03 -38.22 44.10
CA ASP A 615 -65.36 -37.34 45.07
C ASP A 615 -64.89 -36.02 44.43
N LYS A 616 -65.76 -35.00 44.48
CA LYS A 616 -65.57 -33.61 44.03
C LYS A 616 -64.24 -32.99 44.48
N ASN A 617 -63.71 -33.44 45.61
CA ASN A 617 -62.49 -32.90 46.19
C ASN A 617 -61.25 -33.20 45.34
N VAL A 618 -61.17 -34.37 44.73
CA VAL A 618 -60.01 -34.78 43.90
C VAL A 618 -59.93 -33.95 42.63
N LEU A 619 -61.06 -33.71 41.95
CA LEU A 619 -61.09 -32.89 40.74
C LEU A 619 -60.75 -31.43 41.03
N LYS A 620 -61.34 -30.86 42.09
CA LYS A 620 -61.05 -29.50 42.54
C LYS A 620 -59.57 -29.33 42.91
N GLN A 621 -58.98 -30.33 43.56
CA GLN A 621 -57.56 -30.33 43.89
C GLN A 621 -56.67 -30.38 42.65
N ASN A 622 -56.99 -31.23 41.67
CA ASN A 622 -56.24 -31.32 40.41
C ASN A 622 -56.35 -30.04 39.58
N LEU A 623 -57.54 -29.43 39.52
CA LEU A 623 -57.73 -28.15 38.85
C LEU A 623 -56.99 -27.01 39.57
N GLN A 624 -57.01 -26.99 40.90
CA GLN A 624 -56.25 -26.01 41.67
C GLN A 624 -54.75 -26.17 41.42
N GLN A 625 -54.23 -27.40 41.41
CA GLN A 625 -52.84 -27.66 41.02
C GLN A 625 -52.54 -27.12 39.63
N TYR A 626 -53.41 -27.35 38.66
CA TYR A 626 -53.24 -26.82 37.30
C TYR A 626 -53.24 -25.27 37.27
N LYS A 627 -54.16 -24.62 37.98
CA LYS A 627 -54.23 -23.16 38.13
C LYS A 627 -52.98 -22.60 38.82
N ASP A 628 -52.49 -23.25 39.85
CA ASP A 628 -51.29 -22.88 40.58
C ASP A 628 -50.06 -22.97 39.69
N VAL A 629 -49.97 -24.02 38.87
CA VAL A 629 -48.86 -24.17 37.92
C VAL A 629 -48.94 -23.08 36.84
N VAL A 630 -50.13 -22.72 36.33
CA VAL A 630 -50.27 -21.66 35.29
C VAL A 630 -49.88 -20.32 35.88
N THR A 631 -50.27 -20.07 37.12
CA THR A 631 -49.91 -18.86 37.87
C THR A 631 -48.39 -18.81 38.12
N LYS A 632 -47.77 -19.93 38.46
CA LYS A 632 -46.31 -20.05 38.60
C LYS A 632 -45.62 -19.77 37.26
N TYR A 633 -46.15 -20.30 36.17
CA TYR A 633 -45.64 -20.07 34.82
C TYR A 633 -45.70 -18.59 34.43
N LYS A 634 -46.82 -17.90 34.69
CA LYS A 634 -46.96 -16.45 34.52
C LYS A 634 -45.90 -15.66 35.31
N LYS A 635 -45.73 -15.98 36.60
CA LYS A 635 -44.74 -15.30 37.46
C LYS A 635 -43.29 -15.53 37.02
N SER A 636 -42.99 -16.71 36.47
CA SER A 636 -41.66 -17.00 35.92
C SER A 636 -41.33 -16.18 34.67
N PHE A 637 -42.32 -15.58 33.98
CA PHE A 637 -42.11 -14.73 32.81
C PHE A 637 -41.85 -13.25 33.13
N ASP A 638 -42.24 -12.76 34.31
CA ASP A 638 -41.97 -11.38 34.74
C ASP A 638 -40.51 -11.14 35.18
N MET A 639 -39.67 -12.18 35.19
CA MET A 639 -38.25 -12.04 35.49
C MET A 639 -37.49 -11.57 34.24
N THR A 640 -37.43 -10.26 34.04
CA THR A 640 -36.79 -9.54 32.92
C THR A 640 -35.25 -9.64 32.86
N ASN A 641 -34.62 -10.59 33.57
CA ASN A 641 -33.17 -10.64 33.70
C ASN A 641 -32.58 -11.99 33.30
N ILE A 642 -31.39 -11.97 32.68
CA ILE A 642 -30.66 -13.13 32.13
C ILE A 642 -30.46 -14.28 33.13
N ASN A 643 -30.58 -14.01 34.43
CA ASN A 643 -30.65 -15.03 35.48
C ASN A 643 -31.79 -16.05 35.29
N GLY A 644 -32.80 -15.74 34.47
CA GLY A 644 -33.86 -16.67 34.05
C GLY A 644 -33.38 -17.82 33.15
N ILE A 645 -32.18 -17.72 32.53
CA ILE A 645 -31.62 -18.83 31.73
C ILE A 645 -31.19 -20.01 32.62
N MET A 646 -30.89 -19.78 33.90
CA MET A 646 -30.66 -20.85 34.89
C MET A 646 -31.94 -21.43 35.49
N ALA A 647 -33.08 -20.74 35.39
CA ALA A 647 -34.39 -21.27 35.82
C ALA A 647 -34.99 -22.28 34.82
N ASP A 648 -34.26 -22.61 33.75
CA ASP A 648 -34.73 -23.46 32.67
C ASP A 648 -34.80 -24.95 33.04
N SER A 649 -34.00 -25.39 34.02
CA SER A 649 -34.18 -26.72 34.63
C SER A 649 -35.56 -26.86 35.27
N ASP A 650 -36.06 -25.78 35.89
CA ASP A 650 -37.38 -25.78 36.52
C ASP A 650 -38.50 -25.76 35.48
N ILE A 651 -38.30 -25.11 34.32
CA ILE A 651 -39.28 -25.09 33.21
C ILE A 651 -39.43 -26.48 32.58
N VAL A 652 -38.33 -27.20 32.35
CA VAL A 652 -38.38 -28.57 31.81
C VAL A 652 -39.06 -29.51 32.80
N VAL A 653 -38.75 -29.40 34.09
CA VAL A 653 -39.40 -30.17 35.17
C VAL A 653 -40.90 -29.80 35.26
N LEU A 654 -41.26 -28.54 35.06
CA LEU A 654 -42.66 -28.11 35.05
C LEU A 654 -43.44 -28.69 33.85
N LYS A 655 -42.84 -28.76 32.65
CA LYS A 655 -43.44 -29.35 31.44
C LYS A 655 -43.78 -30.83 31.65
N GLU A 656 -42.87 -31.60 32.23
CA GLU A 656 -43.12 -33.01 32.51
C GLU A 656 -44.27 -33.16 33.49
N ASN A 657 -44.25 -32.40 34.60
CA ASN A 657 -45.34 -32.40 35.59
C ASN A 657 -46.69 -31.98 35.00
N TYR A 658 -46.71 -30.99 34.11
CA TYR A 658 -47.93 -30.56 33.41
C TYR A 658 -48.52 -31.65 32.54
N THR A 659 -47.67 -32.32 31.76
CA THR A 659 -48.09 -33.40 30.88
C THR A 659 -48.73 -34.51 31.72
N TYR A 660 -48.12 -34.88 32.85
CA TYR A 660 -48.69 -35.85 33.78
C TYR A 660 -50.03 -35.41 34.40
N VAL A 661 -50.14 -34.19 34.93
CA VAL A 661 -51.38 -33.69 35.55
C VAL A 661 -52.51 -33.63 34.52
N PHE A 662 -52.23 -33.16 33.30
CA PHE A 662 -53.22 -33.10 32.23
C PHE A 662 -53.71 -34.48 31.81
N TRP A 663 -52.79 -35.44 31.54
CA TRP A 663 -53.19 -36.81 31.20
C TRP A 663 -53.97 -37.48 32.32
N THR A 664 -53.71 -37.12 33.57
CA THR A 664 -54.48 -37.60 34.73
C THR A 664 -55.90 -37.03 34.71
N ILE A 665 -56.06 -35.73 34.46
CA ILE A 665 -57.38 -35.09 34.34
C ILE A 665 -58.16 -35.68 33.16
N LEU A 666 -57.53 -35.83 31.99
CA LEU A 666 -58.16 -36.42 30.81
C LEU A 666 -58.57 -37.87 31.05
N ALA A 667 -57.70 -38.69 31.66
CA ALA A 667 -58.00 -40.07 32.00
C ALA A 667 -59.18 -40.15 32.98
N ILE A 668 -59.23 -39.27 33.97
CA ILE A 668 -60.38 -39.16 34.89
C ILE A 668 -61.64 -38.79 34.12
N SER A 669 -61.62 -37.79 33.24
CA SER A 669 -62.77 -37.39 32.42
C SER A 669 -63.26 -38.53 31.53
N VAL A 670 -62.36 -39.26 30.86
CA VAL A 670 -62.70 -40.42 30.02
C VAL A 670 -63.29 -41.56 30.86
N VAL A 671 -62.74 -41.83 32.05
CA VAL A 671 -63.28 -42.84 32.97
C VAL A 671 -64.67 -42.44 33.47
N ILE A 672 -64.90 -41.16 33.80
CA ILE A 672 -66.22 -40.65 34.20
C ILE A 672 -67.23 -40.87 33.07
N ILE A 673 -66.87 -40.51 31.84
CA ILE A 673 -67.71 -40.71 30.65
C ILE A 673 -67.99 -42.20 30.43
N ALA A 674 -66.96 -43.05 30.50
CA ALA A 674 -67.09 -44.49 30.29
C ALA A 674 -67.93 -45.17 31.39
N MET A 675 -67.76 -44.77 32.66
CA MET A 675 -68.58 -45.26 33.76
C MET A 675 -70.04 -44.84 33.61
N ASN A 676 -70.30 -43.64 33.10
CA ASN A 676 -71.66 -43.18 32.83
C ASN A 676 -72.31 -43.96 31.66
N LEU A 677 -71.52 -44.29 30.63
CA LEU A 677 -71.96 -45.15 29.52
C LEU A 677 -72.22 -46.61 29.96
N LEU A 678 -71.46 -47.13 30.92
CA LEU A 678 -71.57 -48.51 31.41
C LEU A 678 -72.66 -48.69 32.46
N ARG A 679 -72.94 -47.68 33.30
CA ARG A 679 -73.97 -47.72 34.35
C ARG A 679 -75.39 -47.58 33.80
N ASN A 680 -75.54 -46.99 32.61
CA ASN A 680 -76.82 -46.79 31.93
C ASN A 680 -77.07 -47.80 30.79
N ARG A 681 -76.30 -48.90 30.76
CA ARG A 681 -76.67 -50.18 30.13
C ARG A 681 -77.15 -51.12 31.21
#